data_AF-A0A9X0BEF3-F1
#
_entry.id   AF-A0A9X0BEF3-F1
#
_cell.length_a   1.000
_cell.length_b   1.000
_cell.length_c   1.000
_cell.angle_alpha   90.00
_cell.angle_beta   90.00
_cell.angle_gamma   90.00
#
_symmetry.space_group_name_H-M   'P 1'
#
loop_
_entity.id
_entity.type
_entity.pdbx_description
1 polymer ?
#
loop_
_entity_poly.entity_id
_entity_poly.type
_entity_poly.pdbx_seq_one_letter_code
_entity_poly.pdbx_strand_id
1 'polypeptide(L)'
;MVVKPRTDRPIAIIGAGVMGRRIACVFVAAGYNLHIYDIAAKVVDSAVLFVDAHKEEFSLMPRISKEKEEIGGVENENDTKRETQTAITKIDLESYKQAPFGSCNTFTELEPAVRDIWLVVEVVPEKLELKREILAELDAKTPSDCVFASNSSSFKSSLLSSKVSPERRKKVLNVHFTMPPSIRTVELMTNGETDPKIVTYLEDVLGECGMLPVTARRESTGFVFNRLWAAVKREIVQILSEGVSDPSEIDLLWEHMFKNGPLPCQLMDQIGLDKVAFTEETYVNERGLDSEGTIDWLQKEYIDQGRLGRKSEKGGLYPPLTRSATHKTTPSNPQSAAKDIYVLDVGLGSNSRDVSQVHHNGKILRWNLATQRLTPVMVGQNLPDGIDVSLSTQRIFWTNMGRSTAAKDGTVWSANIDGSYISCLVPQGQVHTPKQIAALDARQEVYFCDREGTSVHRCKFDGSNHDILMQRHVDKEASLLEQMRSWCVGIAIDYENALMYWTQKGPSKGGRGRIFRAGIDIPPGDTADNRSDIQMMWEDLPEPIDIEIDSETQTLYWTDRGEHPLGCALYCSYVGGEKMDFLQKVIVARHFHEPIGLKLDKVHDIVYVADLGGSLYTVSLDDGLKVELIRNNGCYTGITLV
;
A
#
# COMPACT_ATOMS: atom_id res chain seq x y z
N MET A 1 -24.28 17.28 31.08
CA MET A 1 -24.16 16.10 31.97
C MET A 1 -22.84 15.43 31.64
N VAL A 2 -22.02 15.19 32.66
CA VAL A 2 -20.72 14.53 32.56
C VAL A 2 -20.97 13.08 32.14
N VAL A 3 -20.67 12.74 30.88
CA VAL A 3 -20.73 11.35 30.41
C VAL A 3 -19.42 10.70 30.81
N LYS A 4 -19.46 9.81 31.80
CA LYS A 4 -18.56 8.65 31.96
C LYS A 4 -18.95 7.83 33.20
N PRO A 5 -18.55 6.55 33.32
CA PRO A 5 -17.68 5.81 32.39
C PRO A 5 -18.15 4.39 32.07
N ARG A 6 -17.45 3.76 31.11
CA ARG A 6 -17.10 2.33 31.05
C ARG A 6 -17.94 1.48 32.02
N THR A 7 -18.97 0.83 31.51
CA THR A 7 -19.51 -0.32 32.23
C THR A 7 -18.34 -1.29 32.46
N ASP A 8 -18.16 -1.81 33.67
CA ASP A 8 -17.14 -2.84 33.91
C ASP A 8 -17.37 -4.09 33.03
N ARG A 9 -18.59 -4.23 32.51
CA ARG A 9 -19.01 -5.24 31.54
C ARG A 9 -18.27 -5.09 30.21
N PRO A 10 -17.75 -6.19 29.64
CA PRO A 10 -17.07 -6.19 28.35
C PRO A 10 -18.00 -5.93 27.15
N ILE A 11 -17.39 -5.63 26.01
CA ILE A 11 -18.01 -5.68 24.67
C ILE A 11 -17.62 -7.01 24.02
N ALA A 12 -18.55 -7.70 23.36
CA ALA A 12 -18.21 -8.88 22.55
C ALA A 12 -18.05 -8.52 21.07
N ILE A 13 -16.98 -9.00 20.46
CA ILE A 13 -16.81 -9.06 19.00
C ILE A 13 -17.06 -10.50 18.55
N ILE A 14 -18.09 -10.71 17.74
CA ILE A 14 -18.50 -12.03 17.24
C ILE A 14 -17.98 -12.17 15.80
N GLY A 15 -16.87 -12.90 15.65
CA GLY A 15 -16.10 -13.02 14.41
C GLY A 15 -14.74 -12.35 14.54
N ALA A 16 -13.67 -13.14 14.48
CA ALA A 16 -12.29 -12.70 14.71
C ALA A 16 -11.49 -12.45 13.41
N GLY A 17 -12.19 -12.34 12.27
CA GLY A 17 -11.60 -12.06 10.97
C GLY A 17 -11.00 -10.65 10.84
N VAL A 18 -10.70 -10.25 9.60
CA VAL A 18 -9.97 -8.99 9.29
C VAL A 18 -10.60 -7.76 9.96
N MET A 19 -11.92 -7.61 9.83
CA MET A 19 -12.66 -6.49 10.45
C MET A 19 -12.78 -6.66 11.97
N GLY A 20 -13.11 -7.86 12.45
CA GLY A 20 -13.32 -8.11 13.89
C GLY A 20 -12.12 -7.73 14.75
N ARG A 21 -10.91 -8.16 14.36
CA ARG A 21 -9.67 -7.81 15.10
C ARG A 21 -9.34 -6.30 15.07
N ARG A 22 -9.74 -5.57 14.02
CA ARG A 22 -9.53 -4.12 13.92
C ARG A 22 -10.54 -3.34 14.76
N ILE A 23 -11.80 -3.76 14.72
CA ILE A 23 -12.85 -3.23 15.62
C ILE A 23 -12.45 -3.49 17.07
N ALA A 24 -11.84 -4.63 17.37
CA ALA A 24 -11.29 -4.91 18.69
C ALA A 24 -10.19 -3.90 19.10
N CYS A 25 -9.25 -3.57 18.21
CA CYS A 25 -8.26 -2.53 18.48
C CYS A 25 -8.89 -1.17 18.82
N VAL A 26 -9.96 -0.76 18.11
CA VAL A 26 -10.68 0.50 18.36
C VAL A 26 -11.12 0.62 19.82
N PHE A 27 -11.78 -0.42 20.34
CA PHE A 27 -12.29 -0.42 21.70
C PHE A 27 -11.21 -0.63 22.77
N VAL A 28 -10.24 -1.53 22.53
CA VAL A 28 -9.13 -1.77 23.48
C VAL A 28 -8.27 -0.53 23.64
N ALA A 29 -7.99 0.19 22.53
CA ALA A 29 -7.25 1.45 22.54
C ALA A 29 -8.00 2.59 23.25
N ALA A 30 -9.33 2.51 23.35
CA ALA A 30 -10.16 3.41 24.17
C ALA A 30 -10.32 2.94 25.62
N GLY A 31 -9.76 1.77 25.95
CA GLY A 31 -9.72 1.19 27.28
C GLY A 31 -10.98 0.44 27.69
N TYR A 32 -11.74 -0.08 26.72
CA TYR A 32 -12.85 -0.99 26.97
C TYR A 32 -12.37 -2.44 27.07
N ASN A 33 -12.95 -3.21 27.98
CA ASN A 33 -12.72 -4.65 28.07
C ASN A 33 -13.46 -5.36 26.93
N LEU A 34 -12.78 -6.29 26.27
CA LEU A 34 -13.33 -7.03 25.14
C LEU A 34 -13.33 -8.53 25.37
N HIS A 35 -14.37 -9.16 24.84
CA HIS A 35 -14.42 -10.58 24.55
C HIS A 35 -14.40 -10.77 23.02
N ILE A 36 -13.44 -11.54 22.51
CA ILE A 36 -13.41 -11.94 21.09
C ILE A 36 -13.86 -13.38 21.01
N TYR A 37 -14.88 -13.63 20.19
CA TYR A 37 -15.39 -14.96 19.91
C TYR A 37 -15.23 -15.32 18.43
N ASP A 38 -14.71 -16.51 18.17
CA ASP A 38 -14.80 -17.17 16.88
C ASP A 38 -14.76 -18.70 17.09
N ILE A 39 -15.45 -19.45 16.25
CA ILE A 39 -15.47 -20.92 16.33
C ILE A 39 -14.07 -21.53 16.09
N ALA A 40 -13.21 -20.82 15.38
CA ALA A 40 -11.88 -21.28 15.03
C ALA A 40 -10.82 -20.70 15.98
N ALA A 41 -10.31 -21.52 16.90
CA ALA A 41 -9.27 -21.14 17.87
C ALA A 41 -8.07 -20.40 17.23
N LYS A 42 -7.58 -20.90 16.09
CA LYS A 42 -6.47 -20.26 15.36
C LYS A 42 -6.75 -18.81 14.93
N VAL A 43 -8.00 -18.51 14.57
CA VAL A 43 -8.41 -17.16 14.15
C VAL A 43 -8.48 -16.24 15.37
N VAL A 44 -8.96 -16.77 16.49
CA VAL A 44 -9.00 -16.06 17.78
C VAL A 44 -7.59 -15.72 18.27
N ASP A 45 -6.66 -16.69 18.24
CA ASP A 45 -5.25 -16.48 18.62
C ASP A 45 -4.59 -15.40 17.74
N SER A 46 -4.82 -15.48 16.43
CA SER A 46 -4.32 -14.48 15.47
C SER A 46 -4.90 -13.09 15.72
N ALA A 47 -6.18 -12.99 16.12
CA ALA A 47 -6.81 -11.72 16.42
C ALA A 47 -6.22 -11.07 17.68
N VAL A 48 -5.92 -11.82 18.74
CA VAL A 48 -5.27 -11.27 19.94
C VAL A 48 -3.88 -10.76 19.65
N LEU A 49 -3.07 -11.54 18.93
CA LEU A 49 -1.73 -11.09 18.52
C LEU A 49 -1.80 -9.81 17.70
N PHE A 50 -2.80 -9.70 16.81
CA PHE A 50 -3.03 -8.48 16.05
C PHE A 50 -3.40 -7.30 16.97
N VAL A 51 -4.33 -7.50 17.92
CA VAL A 51 -4.73 -6.46 18.87
C VAL A 51 -3.55 -6.00 19.71
N ASP A 52 -2.74 -6.91 20.24
CA ASP A 52 -1.59 -6.56 21.05
C ASP A 52 -0.53 -5.78 20.27
N ALA A 53 -0.30 -6.15 19.00
CA ALA A 53 0.67 -5.47 18.14
C ALA A 53 0.20 -4.09 17.65
N HIS A 54 -1.11 -3.83 17.53
CA HIS A 54 -1.63 -2.63 16.87
C HIS A 54 -2.43 -1.69 17.80
N LYS A 55 -2.79 -2.08 19.02
CA LYS A 55 -3.57 -1.21 19.95
C LYS A 55 -2.93 0.16 20.20
N GLU A 56 -1.61 0.26 20.12
CA GLU A 56 -0.89 1.53 20.25
C GLU A 56 -1.20 2.47 19.09
N GLU A 57 -1.16 1.99 17.84
CA GLU A 57 -1.52 2.76 16.64
C GLU A 57 -2.94 3.33 16.75
N PHE A 58 -3.90 2.51 17.19
CA PHE A 58 -5.29 2.93 17.38
C PHE A 58 -5.44 3.93 18.53
N SER A 59 -4.54 3.93 19.52
CA SER A 59 -4.57 4.89 20.63
C SER A 59 -4.14 6.29 20.22
N LEU A 60 -3.46 6.43 19.08
CA LEU A 60 -3.05 7.71 18.51
C LEU A 60 -4.20 8.42 17.76
N MET A 61 -5.31 7.73 17.49
CA MET A 61 -6.46 8.34 16.81
C MET A 61 -7.06 9.46 17.67
N PRO A 62 -7.12 10.71 17.17
CA PRO A 62 -7.77 11.79 17.89
C PRO A 62 -9.22 11.44 18.19
N ARG A 63 -9.65 11.72 19.43
CA ARG A 63 -11.06 11.56 19.83
C ARG A 63 -11.91 12.60 19.14
N ILE A 64 -13.18 12.27 18.91
CA ILE A 64 -14.10 13.12 18.17
C ILE A 64 -15.32 13.36 19.05
N SER A 65 -15.60 14.62 19.36
CA SER A 65 -16.90 15.07 19.85
C SER A 65 -17.61 15.83 18.72
N LYS A 66 -18.93 15.67 18.64
CA LYS A 66 -19.78 16.49 17.77
C LYS A 66 -20.50 17.51 18.64
N GLU A 67 -20.20 18.78 18.46
CA GLU A 67 -21.08 19.84 18.97
C GLU A 67 -22.36 19.85 18.12
N LYS A 68 -23.50 19.72 18.79
CA LYS A 68 -24.84 19.75 18.19
C LYS A 68 -25.47 21.10 18.55
N GLU A 69 -25.57 22.02 17.60
CA GLU A 69 -26.38 23.23 17.75
C GLU A 69 -27.81 22.98 17.24
N GLU A 70 -28.81 23.45 17.98
CA GLU A 70 -30.20 23.50 17.51
C GLU A 70 -30.36 24.69 16.56
N ILE A 71 -30.45 24.42 15.27
CA ILE A 71 -30.85 25.45 14.30
C ILE A 71 -32.37 25.42 14.23
N GLY A 72 -33.01 26.55 14.58
CA GLY A 72 -34.48 26.67 14.67
C GLY A 72 -35.19 26.13 13.42
N GLY A 73 -36.22 25.31 13.64
CA GLY A 73 -36.97 24.65 12.56
C GLY A 73 -37.88 25.61 11.80
N VAL A 74 -38.06 25.33 10.49
CA VAL A 74 -39.08 25.96 9.64
C VAL A 74 -40.44 25.35 9.99
N GLU A 75 -41.43 26.19 10.31
CA GLU A 75 -42.82 25.74 10.47
C GLU A 75 -43.39 25.36 9.10
N ASN A 76 -43.62 24.06 8.88
CA ASN A 76 -44.49 23.60 7.79
C ASN A 76 -45.91 23.45 8.33
N GLU A 77 -46.87 24.21 7.78
CA GLU A 77 -48.27 24.29 8.24
C GLU A 77 -49.05 22.96 8.23
N ASN A 78 -48.47 21.85 7.78
CA ASN A 78 -49.15 20.55 7.63
C ASN A 78 -48.53 19.38 8.41
N ASP A 79 -47.48 19.57 9.22
CA ASP A 79 -46.87 18.46 9.97
C ASP A 79 -46.53 18.85 11.42
N THR A 80 -47.13 18.18 12.39
CA THR A 80 -47.05 18.52 13.84
C THR A 80 -45.71 18.12 14.48
N LYS A 81 -44.71 17.75 13.69
CA LYS A 81 -43.37 17.37 14.17
C LYS A 81 -42.36 18.46 13.81
N ARG A 82 -41.89 19.19 14.84
CA ARG A 82 -40.67 19.99 14.73
C ARG A 82 -39.51 19.05 14.39
N GLU A 83 -39.01 19.08 13.15
CA GLU A 83 -37.74 18.44 12.82
C GLU A 83 -36.61 19.36 13.29
N THR A 84 -35.93 18.98 14.37
CA THR A 84 -34.72 19.67 14.83
C THR A 84 -33.60 19.39 13.83
N GLN A 85 -33.11 20.44 13.15
CA GLN A 85 -31.96 20.34 12.27
C GLN A 85 -30.70 20.53 13.11
N THR A 86 -29.81 19.53 13.09
CA THR A 86 -28.57 19.53 13.85
C THR A 86 -27.42 19.79 12.88
N ALA A 87 -26.68 20.89 13.06
CA ALA A 87 -25.42 21.10 12.35
C ALA A 87 -24.27 20.51 13.16
N ILE A 88 -23.30 19.91 12.46
CA ILE A 88 -21.99 19.56 13.03
C ILE A 88 -21.13 20.82 12.89
N THR A 89 -20.98 21.58 13.97
CA THR A 89 -20.31 22.90 13.94
C THR A 89 -18.81 22.82 14.21
N LYS A 90 -18.35 21.76 14.88
CA LYS A 90 -16.94 21.53 15.20
C LYS A 90 -16.65 20.03 15.40
N ILE A 91 -15.51 19.58 14.86
CA ILE A 91 -14.87 18.30 15.24
C ILE A 91 -13.67 18.70 16.07
N ASP A 92 -13.76 18.57 17.40
CA ASP A 92 -12.61 18.86 18.26
C ASP A 92 -11.71 17.62 18.34
N LEU A 93 -10.49 17.74 17.83
CA LEU A 93 -9.45 16.71 17.85
C LEU A 93 -8.63 16.89 19.14
N GLU A 94 -9.26 16.75 20.30
CA GLU A 94 -8.56 16.98 21.57
C GLU A 94 -7.43 15.95 21.78
N SER A 95 -6.27 16.44 22.21
CA SER A 95 -5.16 15.61 22.71
C SER A 95 -5.48 15.14 24.12
N TYR A 96 -6.13 13.99 24.25
CA TYR A 96 -6.46 13.41 25.54
C TYR A 96 -5.26 12.66 26.15
N LYS A 97 -5.16 12.64 27.49
CA LYS A 97 -4.21 11.80 28.23
C LYS A 97 -4.47 10.33 27.90
N GLN A 98 -3.45 9.60 27.47
CA GLN A 98 -3.54 8.19 27.10
C GLN A 98 -4.22 7.39 28.23
N ALA A 99 -5.44 6.89 27.97
CA ALA A 99 -6.13 6.03 28.92
C ALA A 99 -5.44 4.65 28.93
N PRO A 100 -5.40 3.93 30.05
CA PRO A 100 -4.88 2.57 30.05
C PRO A 100 -5.70 1.71 29.08
N PHE A 101 -5.00 0.82 28.37
CA PHE A 101 -5.60 -0.15 27.47
C PHE A 101 -6.60 -1.05 28.20
N GLY A 102 -7.62 -1.46 27.47
CA GLY A 102 -8.61 -2.42 27.94
C GLY A 102 -8.03 -3.83 27.94
N SER A 103 -8.70 -4.74 28.63
CA SER A 103 -8.38 -6.16 28.53
C SER A 103 -9.00 -6.77 27.28
N CYS A 104 -8.40 -7.85 26.76
CA CYS A 104 -8.94 -8.63 25.67
C CYS A 104 -8.90 -10.11 26.07
N ASN A 105 -10.08 -10.72 26.23
CA ASN A 105 -10.24 -12.13 26.51
C ASN A 105 -10.81 -12.85 25.28
N THR A 106 -10.50 -14.13 25.15
CA THR A 106 -10.84 -14.92 23.97
C THR A 106 -11.69 -16.13 24.31
N PHE A 107 -12.57 -16.48 23.37
CA PHE A 107 -13.51 -17.57 23.55
C PHE A 107 -13.73 -18.29 22.22
N THR A 108 -13.82 -19.61 22.30
CA THR A 108 -14.27 -20.48 21.19
C THR A 108 -15.69 -21.01 21.41
N GLU A 109 -16.29 -20.69 22.57
CA GLU A 109 -17.66 -21.02 22.94
C GLU A 109 -18.45 -19.72 23.14
N LEU A 110 -19.65 -19.64 22.56
CA LEU A 110 -20.38 -18.37 22.50
C LEU A 110 -20.87 -17.91 23.88
N GLU A 111 -21.46 -18.82 24.66
CA GLU A 111 -22.08 -18.50 25.95
C GLU A 111 -21.14 -17.81 26.96
N PRO A 112 -19.92 -18.33 27.23
CA PRO A 112 -18.99 -17.64 28.14
C PRO A 112 -18.54 -16.28 27.59
N ALA A 113 -18.52 -16.08 26.27
CA ALA A 113 -18.15 -14.83 25.64
C ALA A 113 -19.21 -13.73 25.84
N VAL A 114 -20.49 -14.10 26.00
CA VAL A 114 -21.61 -13.14 25.90
C VAL A 114 -22.50 -13.05 27.14
N ARG A 115 -22.26 -13.84 28.19
CA ARG A 115 -23.10 -13.84 29.40
C ARG A 115 -23.10 -12.55 30.21
N ASP A 116 -22.06 -11.72 30.09
CA ASP A 116 -21.88 -10.50 30.90
C ASP A 116 -21.46 -9.27 30.06
N ILE A 117 -21.94 -9.16 28.83
CA ILE A 117 -21.58 -8.05 27.92
C ILE A 117 -22.69 -7.01 27.83
N TRP A 118 -22.35 -5.75 27.58
CA TRP A 118 -23.34 -4.69 27.33
C TRP A 118 -23.54 -4.39 25.83
N LEU A 119 -22.55 -4.70 24.98
CA LEU A 119 -22.60 -4.52 23.53
C LEU A 119 -22.05 -5.76 22.83
N VAL A 120 -22.77 -6.21 21.80
CA VAL A 120 -22.28 -7.13 20.78
C VAL A 120 -21.99 -6.35 19.50
N VAL A 121 -20.83 -6.59 18.90
CA VAL A 121 -20.57 -6.25 17.49
C VAL A 121 -20.43 -7.55 16.70
N GLU A 122 -21.42 -7.82 15.86
CA GLU A 122 -21.48 -8.98 14.98
C GLU A 122 -20.71 -8.72 13.68
N VAL A 123 -19.72 -9.57 13.39
CA VAL A 123 -18.79 -9.48 12.26
C VAL A 123 -18.55 -10.86 11.62
N VAL A 124 -19.56 -11.73 11.64
CA VAL A 124 -19.53 -13.05 11.02
C VAL A 124 -19.70 -12.95 9.49
N PRO A 125 -19.41 -14.02 8.72
CA PRO A 125 -19.52 -14.00 7.26
C PRO A 125 -20.87 -13.47 6.75
N GLU A 126 -20.84 -12.81 5.59
CA GLU A 126 -21.98 -12.09 4.99
C GLU A 126 -23.04 -13.05 4.39
N LYS A 127 -23.64 -13.89 5.24
CA LYS A 127 -24.70 -14.84 4.92
C LYS A 127 -25.92 -14.54 5.78
N LEU A 128 -27.05 -14.18 5.15
CA LEU A 128 -28.26 -13.73 5.84
C LEU A 128 -28.72 -14.70 6.93
N GLU A 129 -28.89 -15.99 6.60
CA GLU A 129 -29.38 -16.98 7.56
C GLU A 129 -28.42 -17.19 8.74
N LEU A 130 -27.11 -17.22 8.47
CA LEU A 130 -26.10 -17.32 9.53
C LEU A 130 -26.20 -16.13 10.51
N LYS A 131 -26.35 -14.90 9.98
CA LYS A 131 -26.50 -13.71 10.82
C LYS A 131 -27.82 -13.71 11.60
N ARG A 132 -28.91 -14.19 11.01
CA ARG A 132 -30.20 -14.33 11.72
C ARG A 132 -30.11 -15.36 12.85
N GLU A 133 -29.43 -16.47 12.61
CA GLU A 133 -29.21 -17.52 13.61
C GLU A 133 -28.33 -17.04 14.75
N ILE A 134 -27.19 -16.39 14.47
CA ILE A 134 -26.30 -15.90 15.52
C ILE A 134 -26.98 -14.80 16.36
N LEU A 135 -27.76 -13.89 15.74
CA LEU A 135 -28.52 -12.89 16.49
C LEU A 135 -29.60 -13.51 17.39
N ALA A 136 -30.27 -14.57 16.93
CA ALA A 136 -31.23 -15.30 17.76
C ALA A 136 -30.56 -16.01 18.94
N GLU A 137 -29.40 -16.64 18.69
CA GLU A 137 -28.62 -17.30 19.73
C GLU A 137 -28.09 -16.30 20.78
N LEU A 138 -27.63 -15.12 20.32
CA LEU A 138 -27.22 -14.01 21.18
C LEU A 138 -28.39 -13.51 22.04
N ASP A 139 -29.60 -13.39 21.49
CA ASP A 139 -30.76 -12.92 22.25
C ASP A 139 -31.08 -13.85 23.43
N ALA A 140 -30.90 -15.16 23.25
CA ALA A 140 -31.09 -16.16 24.30
C ALA A 140 -29.99 -16.18 25.36
N LYS A 141 -28.76 -15.78 25.03
CA LYS A 141 -27.56 -15.95 25.88
C LYS A 141 -27.02 -14.64 26.50
N THR A 142 -27.49 -13.48 26.04
CA THR A 142 -27.01 -12.18 26.51
C THR A 142 -27.97 -11.54 27.53
N PRO A 143 -27.45 -10.70 28.44
CA PRO A 143 -28.30 -9.90 29.33
C PRO A 143 -29.34 -9.07 28.55
N SER A 144 -30.53 -8.87 29.12
CA SER A 144 -31.68 -8.24 28.43
C SER A 144 -31.47 -6.78 28.02
N ASP A 145 -30.48 -6.10 28.61
CA ASP A 145 -30.07 -4.73 28.34
C ASP A 145 -28.99 -4.62 27.24
N CYS A 146 -28.40 -5.73 26.80
CA CYS A 146 -27.33 -5.71 25.81
C CYS A 146 -27.79 -5.20 24.43
N VAL A 147 -26.98 -4.33 23.83
CA VAL A 147 -27.18 -3.74 22.50
C VAL A 147 -26.53 -4.64 21.45
N PHE A 148 -27.23 -4.89 20.33
CA PHE A 148 -26.71 -5.68 19.22
C PHE A 148 -26.41 -4.78 18.02
N ALA A 149 -25.13 -4.64 17.72
CA ALA A 149 -24.64 -3.95 16.54
C ALA A 149 -24.18 -4.97 15.49
N SER A 150 -24.70 -4.90 14.27
CA SER A 150 -24.15 -5.69 13.15
C SER A 150 -23.27 -4.81 12.25
N ASN A 151 -22.08 -5.32 11.90
CA ASN A 151 -21.18 -4.71 10.92
C ASN A 151 -21.55 -5.08 9.47
N SER A 152 -22.73 -5.66 9.21
CA SER A 152 -23.17 -5.99 7.85
C SER A 152 -23.28 -4.73 7.00
N SER A 153 -22.65 -4.77 5.83
CA SER A 153 -22.68 -3.70 4.82
C SER A 153 -23.86 -3.83 3.85
N SER A 154 -24.46 -5.02 3.78
CA SER A 154 -25.49 -5.38 2.81
C SER A 154 -26.88 -5.54 3.43
N PHE A 155 -26.96 -6.06 4.66
CA PHE A 155 -28.24 -6.40 5.29
C PHE A 155 -28.66 -5.36 6.33
N LYS A 156 -29.88 -4.85 6.13
CA LYS A 156 -30.59 -4.00 7.08
C LYS A 156 -30.85 -4.79 8.37
N SER A 157 -30.66 -4.16 9.52
CA SER A 157 -30.83 -4.80 10.82
C SER A 157 -32.26 -5.27 11.10
N SER A 158 -33.29 -4.70 10.44
CA SER A 158 -34.66 -5.26 10.46
C SER A 158 -34.73 -6.68 9.89
N LEU A 159 -33.97 -6.97 8.83
CA LEU A 159 -33.89 -8.31 8.22
C LEU A 159 -33.15 -9.28 9.15
N LEU A 160 -32.03 -8.84 9.69
CA LEU A 160 -31.18 -9.63 10.58
C LEU A 160 -31.89 -9.99 11.90
N SER A 161 -32.70 -9.07 12.44
CA SER A 161 -33.36 -9.22 13.73
C SER A 161 -34.73 -9.91 13.68
N SER A 162 -35.10 -10.52 12.55
CA SER A 162 -36.39 -11.20 12.39
C SER A 162 -36.62 -12.40 13.32
N LYS A 163 -35.55 -13.01 13.86
CA LYS A 163 -35.62 -14.10 14.86
C LYS A 163 -35.34 -13.63 16.30
N VAL A 164 -35.17 -12.32 16.50
CA VAL A 164 -34.85 -11.68 17.79
C VAL A 164 -36.12 -11.22 18.48
N SER A 165 -36.19 -11.32 19.81
CA SER A 165 -37.36 -10.93 20.60
C SER A 165 -37.74 -9.45 20.42
N PRO A 166 -39.04 -9.10 20.47
CA PRO A 166 -39.49 -7.72 20.23
C PRO A 166 -38.83 -6.67 21.11
N GLU A 167 -38.58 -6.98 22.40
CA GLU A 167 -37.92 -6.06 23.33
C GLU A 167 -36.42 -5.90 23.06
N ARG A 168 -35.78 -6.92 22.46
CA ARG A 168 -34.39 -6.82 22.01
C ARG A 168 -34.28 -6.04 20.72
N ARG A 169 -35.24 -6.14 19.78
CA ARG A 169 -35.19 -5.39 18.50
C ARG A 169 -35.07 -3.87 18.70
N LYS A 170 -35.64 -3.33 19.78
CA LYS A 170 -35.44 -1.92 20.19
C LYS A 170 -33.98 -1.56 20.53
N LYS A 171 -33.11 -2.55 20.68
CA LYS A 171 -31.66 -2.43 20.97
C LYS A 171 -30.79 -3.02 19.86
N VAL A 172 -31.35 -3.30 18.68
CA VAL A 172 -30.61 -3.78 17.53
C VAL A 172 -30.43 -2.64 16.54
N LEU A 173 -29.23 -2.50 15.99
CA LEU A 173 -28.92 -1.54 14.92
C LEU A 173 -27.76 -2.06 14.06
N ASN A 174 -27.53 -1.44 12.91
CA ASN A 174 -26.26 -1.61 12.21
C ASN A 174 -25.24 -0.60 12.75
N VAL A 175 -24.00 -1.04 12.91
CA VAL A 175 -22.83 -0.19 13.18
C VAL A 175 -21.75 -0.64 12.21
N HIS A 176 -21.69 0.01 11.06
CA HIS A 176 -20.86 -0.38 9.92
C HIS A 176 -19.54 0.39 9.95
N PHE A 177 -18.48 -0.30 10.39
CA PHE A 177 -17.11 0.19 10.39
C PHE A 177 -16.47 0.04 9.01
N THR A 178 -15.78 1.08 8.55
CA THR A 178 -14.99 1.03 7.32
C THR A 178 -13.50 0.95 7.68
N MET A 179 -12.86 -0.20 7.48
CA MET A 179 -11.41 -0.51 7.68
C MET A 179 -10.56 0.47 8.54
N PRO A 180 -10.68 0.45 9.89
CA PRO A 180 -9.85 1.27 10.76
C PRO A 180 -8.41 0.70 10.93
N PRO A 181 -7.40 1.56 11.21
CA PRO A 181 -7.52 2.98 11.52
C PRO A 181 -7.50 3.89 10.27
N SER A 182 -7.20 3.34 9.09
CA SER A 182 -7.08 4.09 7.83
C SER A 182 -8.33 4.87 7.48
N ILE A 183 -9.51 4.27 7.69
CA ILE A 183 -10.80 4.95 7.57
C ILE A 183 -11.47 4.95 8.95
N ARG A 184 -11.79 6.14 9.47
CA ARG A 184 -12.36 6.30 10.83
C ARG A 184 -13.88 6.45 10.84
N THR A 185 -14.50 6.53 9.67
CA THR A 185 -15.96 6.67 9.56
C THR A 185 -16.66 5.38 9.97
N VAL A 186 -17.73 5.51 10.73
CA VAL A 186 -18.60 4.40 11.13
C VAL A 186 -20.06 4.80 10.95
N GLU A 187 -20.84 4.02 10.21
CA GLU A 187 -22.24 4.34 9.93
C GLU A 187 -23.18 3.63 10.92
N LEU A 188 -24.02 4.39 11.63
CA LEU A 188 -25.06 3.87 12.51
C LEU A 188 -26.40 3.95 11.79
N MET A 189 -27.15 2.84 11.76
CA MET A 189 -28.47 2.81 11.12
C MET A 189 -29.48 2.07 12.00
N THR A 190 -30.58 2.75 12.31
CA THR A 190 -31.73 2.17 13.01
C THR A 190 -32.38 1.04 12.21
N ASN A 191 -32.99 0.06 12.87
CA ASN A 191 -33.86 -0.94 12.25
C ASN A 191 -35.33 -0.48 12.12
N GLY A 192 -35.62 0.79 12.44
CA GLY A 192 -36.98 1.35 12.51
C GLY A 192 -37.64 1.26 13.89
N GLU A 193 -37.21 0.31 14.74
CA GLU A 193 -37.66 0.12 16.13
C GLU A 193 -36.59 0.53 17.16
N THR A 194 -35.33 0.73 16.74
CA THR A 194 -34.19 1.05 17.62
C THR A 194 -34.49 2.29 18.46
N ASP A 195 -34.32 2.21 19.78
CA ASP A 195 -34.44 3.35 20.69
C ASP A 195 -33.42 4.44 20.26
N PRO A 196 -33.86 5.66 19.92
CA PRO A 196 -32.97 6.75 19.53
C PRO A 196 -31.90 7.09 20.58
N LYS A 197 -32.14 6.77 21.85
CA LYS A 197 -31.14 6.95 22.92
C LYS A 197 -29.93 6.03 22.74
N ILE A 198 -30.12 4.84 22.19
CA ILE A 198 -29.02 3.89 21.91
C ILE A 198 -28.14 4.41 20.78
N VAL A 199 -28.74 4.99 19.74
CA VAL A 199 -27.97 5.60 18.64
C VAL A 199 -27.12 6.75 19.17
N THR A 200 -27.72 7.68 19.91
CA THR A 200 -26.99 8.80 20.54
C THR A 200 -25.88 8.29 21.46
N TYR A 201 -26.16 7.28 22.29
CA TYR A 201 -25.18 6.70 23.20
C TYR A 201 -24.00 6.07 22.46
N LEU A 202 -24.25 5.35 21.36
CA LEU A 202 -23.18 4.77 20.56
C LEU A 202 -22.41 5.81 19.74
N GLU A 203 -23.04 6.90 19.30
CA GLU A 203 -22.30 8.04 18.72
C GLU A 203 -21.25 8.57 19.70
N ASP A 204 -21.63 8.76 20.97
CA ASP A 204 -20.71 9.24 22.01
C ASP A 204 -19.58 8.22 22.28
N VAL A 205 -19.92 6.94 22.46
CA VAL A 205 -18.94 5.87 22.67
C VAL A 205 -17.95 5.77 21.51
N LEU A 206 -18.43 5.82 20.27
CA LEU A 206 -17.57 5.70 19.08
C LEU A 206 -16.69 6.94 18.89
N GLY A 207 -17.22 8.14 19.20
CA GLY A 207 -16.43 9.36 19.25
C GLY A 207 -15.30 9.31 20.28
N GLU A 208 -15.59 8.78 21.47
CA GLU A 208 -14.59 8.45 22.50
C GLU A 208 -13.59 7.38 22.05
N CYS A 209 -13.94 6.56 21.06
CA CYS A 209 -13.04 5.59 20.45
C CYS A 209 -12.23 6.16 19.28
N GLY A 210 -12.36 7.46 18.96
CA GLY A 210 -11.65 8.10 17.85
C GLY A 210 -12.28 7.85 16.48
N MET A 211 -13.47 7.26 16.46
CA MET A 211 -14.25 7.03 15.25
C MET A 211 -15.13 8.25 14.95
N LEU A 212 -15.49 8.41 13.67
CA LEU A 212 -16.37 9.44 13.17
C LEU A 212 -17.76 8.82 12.87
N PRO A 213 -18.69 8.80 13.83
CA PRO A 213 -20.01 8.22 13.61
C PRO A 213 -20.80 9.03 12.59
N VAL A 214 -21.58 8.38 11.72
CA VAL A 214 -22.51 9.01 10.77
C VAL A 214 -23.84 8.28 10.89
N THR A 215 -24.92 8.99 11.17
CA THR A 215 -26.22 8.36 11.48
C THR A 215 -27.17 8.40 10.29
N ALA A 216 -27.50 7.22 9.78
CA ALA A 216 -28.64 6.99 8.90
C ALA A 216 -29.92 6.92 9.76
N ARG A 217 -30.70 8.02 9.74
CA ARG A 217 -31.91 8.20 10.57
C ARG A 217 -33.06 7.24 10.23
N ARG A 218 -32.98 6.58 9.07
CA ARG A 218 -33.93 5.58 8.57
C ARG A 218 -33.14 4.46 7.91
N GLU A 219 -33.77 3.30 7.77
CA GLU A 219 -33.20 2.23 7.00
C GLU A 219 -32.96 2.65 5.55
N SER A 220 -31.76 2.35 5.06
CA SER A 220 -31.31 2.71 3.73
C SER A 220 -30.43 1.59 3.19
N THR A 221 -30.77 1.07 2.02
CA THR A 221 -29.92 0.11 1.30
C THR A 221 -28.58 0.78 0.98
N GLY A 222 -27.49 0.19 1.45
CA GLY A 222 -26.15 0.78 1.40
C GLY A 222 -25.98 2.06 2.22
N PHE A 223 -26.74 2.21 3.31
CA PHE A 223 -26.51 3.26 4.30
C PHE A 223 -26.53 4.67 3.69
N VAL A 224 -25.60 5.53 4.08
CA VAL A 224 -25.42 6.88 3.51
C VAL A 224 -24.36 6.83 2.42
N PHE A 225 -23.17 6.33 2.72
CA PHE A 225 -22.04 6.40 1.79
C PHE A 225 -22.24 5.52 0.55
N ASN A 226 -22.56 4.22 0.72
CA ASN A 226 -22.74 3.36 -0.45
C ASN A 226 -23.92 3.81 -1.31
N ARG A 227 -24.96 4.43 -0.72
CA ARG A 227 -26.05 5.07 -1.45
C ARG A 227 -25.60 6.30 -2.25
N LEU A 228 -24.76 7.16 -1.68
CA LEU A 228 -24.17 8.30 -2.40
C LEU A 228 -23.28 7.80 -3.54
N TRP A 229 -22.45 6.82 -3.24
CA TRP A 229 -21.55 6.19 -4.20
C TRP A 229 -22.31 5.51 -5.35
N ALA A 230 -23.43 4.84 -5.08
CA ALA A 230 -24.31 4.29 -6.10
C ALA A 230 -24.84 5.36 -7.07
N ALA A 231 -25.20 6.55 -6.56
CA ALA A 231 -25.63 7.65 -7.42
C ALA A 231 -24.49 8.17 -8.30
N VAL A 232 -23.29 8.36 -7.73
CA VAL A 232 -22.11 8.80 -8.48
C VAL A 232 -21.76 7.81 -9.59
N LYS A 233 -21.66 6.51 -9.27
CA LYS A 233 -21.35 5.48 -10.27
C LYS A 233 -22.38 5.42 -11.39
N ARG A 234 -23.67 5.45 -11.04
CA ARG A 234 -24.74 5.40 -12.04
C ARG A 234 -24.65 6.56 -13.02
N GLU A 235 -24.38 7.78 -12.53
CA GLU A 235 -24.22 8.95 -13.38
C GLU A 235 -22.98 8.85 -14.27
N ILE A 236 -21.87 8.34 -13.74
CA ILE A 236 -20.66 8.09 -14.54
C ILE A 236 -20.96 7.10 -15.66
N VAL A 237 -21.63 5.99 -15.37
CA VAL A 237 -21.99 5.01 -16.41
C VAL A 237 -22.92 5.63 -17.46
N GLN A 238 -23.86 6.49 -17.05
CA GLN A 238 -24.74 7.21 -17.98
C GLN A 238 -23.94 8.13 -18.92
N ILE A 239 -23.02 8.95 -18.39
CA ILE A 239 -22.12 9.82 -19.17
C ILE A 239 -21.32 9.00 -20.21
N LEU A 240 -20.81 7.84 -19.80
CA LEU A 240 -20.07 6.94 -20.68
C LEU A 240 -20.97 6.33 -21.76
N SER A 241 -22.19 5.93 -21.41
CA SER A 241 -23.15 5.33 -22.35
C SER A 241 -23.61 6.30 -23.43
N GLU A 242 -23.73 7.58 -23.08
CA GLU A 242 -24.10 8.67 -23.99
C GLU A 242 -22.92 9.15 -24.84
N GLY A 243 -21.71 8.65 -24.57
CA GLY A 243 -20.48 9.03 -25.27
C GLY A 243 -20.07 10.48 -25.01
N VAL A 244 -20.47 11.06 -23.87
CA VAL A 244 -20.19 12.45 -23.51
C VAL A 244 -18.72 12.66 -23.16
N SER A 245 -18.08 11.66 -22.54
CA SER A 245 -16.65 11.65 -22.17
C SER A 245 -16.18 10.20 -21.96
N ASP A 246 -14.91 10.01 -21.64
CA ASP A 246 -14.29 8.71 -21.37
C ASP A 246 -13.82 8.57 -19.90
N PRO A 247 -13.54 7.34 -19.41
CA PRO A 247 -13.19 7.10 -18.01
C PRO A 247 -11.99 7.92 -17.50
N SER A 248 -11.01 8.18 -18.36
CA SER A 248 -9.78 8.89 -17.98
C SER A 248 -10.01 10.39 -17.79
N GLU A 249 -10.84 11.00 -18.64
CA GLU A 249 -11.25 12.40 -18.51
C GLU A 249 -12.15 12.62 -17.28
N ILE A 250 -13.06 11.69 -17.00
CA ILE A 250 -13.93 11.74 -15.82
C ILE A 250 -13.09 11.68 -14.54
N ASP A 251 -12.11 10.77 -14.47
CA ASP A 251 -11.23 10.66 -13.31
C ASP A 251 -10.30 11.88 -13.16
N LEU A 252 -9.77 12.42 -14.26
CA LEU A 252 -8.99 13.65 -14.28
C LEU A 252 -9.80 14.83 -13.72
N LEU A 253 -11.04 15.00 -14.19
CA LEU A 253 -11.94 16.05 -13.71
C LEU A 253 -12.26 15.87 -12.22
N TRP A 254 -12.53 14.64 -11.79
CA TRP A 254 -12.78 14.31 -10.39
C TRP A 254 -11.59 14.66 -9.50
N GLU A 255 -10.37 14.29 -9.91
CA GLU A 255 -9.14 14.58 -9.20
C GLU A 255 -8.95 16.08 -8.98
N HIS A 256 -9.12 16.88 -10.03
CA HIS A 256 -8.95 18.33 -9.96
C HIS A 256 -10.02 19.03 -9.12
N MET A 257 -11.26 18.54 -9.14
CA MET A 257 -12.36 19.14 -8.39
C MET A 257 -12.34 18.78 -6.90
N PHE A 258 -12.06 17.52 -6.57
CA PHE A 258 -12.23 17.02 -5.20
C PHE A 258 -10.91 16.86 -4.42
N LYS A 259 -9.76 16.74 -5.10
CA LYS A 259 -8.39 16.60 -4.57
C LYS A 259 -8.20 15.48 -3.52
N ASN A 260 -7.18 14.65 -3.68
CA ASN A 260 -6.79 13.62 -2.69
C ASN A 260 -7.89 12.59 -2.36
N GLY A 261 -8.80 12.29 -3.31
CA GLY A 261 -9.84 11.26 -3.18
C GLY A 261 -9.63 10.10 -4.16
N PRO A 262 -10.26 8.94 -3.93
CA PRO A 262 -10.21 7.83 -4.87
C PRO A 262 -10.84 8.24 -6.22
N LEU A 263 -10.20 7.86 -7.31
CA LEU A 263 -10.65 8.11 -8.67
C LEU A 263 -11.82 7.18 -9.01
N PRO A 264 -13.00 7.70 -9.39
CA PRO A 264 -14.22 6.92 -9.36
C PRO A 264 -14.27 5.80 -10.42
N CYS A 265 -13.76 6.01 -11.63
CA CYS A 265 -13.72 4.98 -12.67
C CYS A 265 -12.68 3.90 -12.33
N GLN A 266 -11.49 4.30 -11.87
CA GLN A 266 -10.50 3.35 -11.38
C GLN A 266 -11.00 2.54 -10.17
N LEU A 267 -11.76 3.17 -9.28
CA LEU A 267 -12.37 2.49 -8.13
C LEU A 267 -13.42 1.46 -8.58
N MET A 268 -14.23 1.76 -9.60
CA MET A 268 -15.14 0.78 -10.19
C MET A 268 -14.38 -0.41 -10.80
N ASP A 269 -13.27 -0.18 -11.49
CA ASP A 269 -12.41 -1.24 -12.03
C ASP A 269 -11.71 -2.05 -10.92
N GLN A 270 -11.31 -1.42 -9.83
CA GLN A 270 -10.72 -2.09 -8.66
C GLN A 270 -11.74 -3.00 -7.96
N ILE A 271 -12.98 -2.54 -7.80
CA ILE A 271 -14.09 -3.34 -7.25
C ILE A 271 -14.45 -4.49 -8.20
N GLY A 272 -14.47 -4.18 -9.50
CA GLY A 272 -14.84 -5.06 -10.60
C GLY A 272 -16.24 -4.76 -11.12
N LEU A 273 -16.37 -4.63 -12.45
CA LEU A 273 -17.58 -4.11 -13.10
C LEU A 273 -18.81 -5.01 -12.94
N ASP A 274 -18.62 -6.33 -12.85
CA ASP A 274 -19.68 -7.29 -12.52
C ASP A 274 -20.23 -7.09 -11.10
N LYS A 275 -19.38 -6.80 -10.12
CA LYS A 275 -19.84 -6.48 -8.76
C LYS A 275 -20.53 -5.12 -8.72
N VAL A 276 -20.03 -4.15 -9.50
CA VAL A 276 -20.66 -2.85 -9.65
C VAL A 276 -22.07 -3.01 -10.22
N ALA A 277 -22.22 -3.73 -11.33
CA ALA A 277 -23.51 -4.01 -11.95
C ALA A 277 -24.47 -4.75 -11.02
N PHE A 278 -24.01 -5.83 -10.37
CA PHE A 278 -24.83 -6.60 -9.42
C PHE A 278 -25.35 -5.74 -8.26
N THR A 279 -24.51 -4.84 -7.74
CA THR A 279 -24.91 -3.94 -6.66
C THR A 279 -25.91 -2.89 -7.15
N GLU A 280 -25.68 -2.31 -8.33
CA GLU A 280 -26.62 -1.35 -8.93
C GLU A 280 -27.95 -1.99 -9.31
N GLU A 281 -27.99 -3.26 -9.69
CA GLU A 281 -29.23 -3.97 -10.04
C GLU A 281 -30.20 -4.02 -8.85
N THR A 282 -29.65 -4.16 -7.65
CA THR A 282 -30.44 -4.05 -6.41
C THR A 282 -31.07 -2.66 -6.28
N TYR A 283 -30.34 -1.60 -6.58
CA TYR A 283 -30.85 -0.23 -6.53
C TYR A 283 -31.87 0.08 -7.63
N VAL A 284 -31.65 -0.41 -8.85
CA VAL A 284 -32.59 -0.32 -9.97
C VAL A 284 -33.92 -0.97 -9.60
N ASN A 285 -33.88 -2.21 -9.11
CA ASN A 285 -35.08 -2.95 -8.72
C ASN A 285 -35.81 -2.31 -7.52
N GLU A 286 -35.08 -1.91 -6.48
CA GLU A 286 -35.69 -1.29 -5.29
C GLU A 286 -36.29 0.09 -5.56
N ARG A 287 -35.79 0.83 -6.56
CA ARG A 287 -36.17 2.24 -6.80
C ARG A 287 -36.88 2.50 -8.12
N GLY A 288 -37.01 1.49 -8.98
CA GLY A 288 -37.59 1.65 -10.32
C GLY A 288 -36.78 2.62 -11.19
N LEU A 289 -35.45 2.54 -11.13
CA LEU A 289 -34.57 3.35 -11.99
C LEU A 289 -34.47 2.72 -13.38
N ASP A 290 -34.15 3.52 -14.38
CA ASP A 290 -33.88 3.02 -15.73
C ASP A 290 -32.51 2.31 -15.79
N SER A 291 -32.48 1.14 -16.42
CA SER A 291 -31.27 0.32 -16.57
C SER A 291 -30.62 0.44 -17.93
N GLU A 292 -31.33 0.98 -18.94
CA GLU A 292 -30.91 0.91 -20.35
C GLU A 292 -29.55 1.59 -20.58
N GLY A 293 -29.41 2.85 -20.14
CA GLY A 293 -28.16 3.63 -20.23
C GLY A 293 -27.14 3.32 -19.13
N THR A 294 -27.43 2.39 -18.21
CA THR A 294 -26.58 2.14 -17.04
C THR A 294 -26.14 0.68 -16.98
N ILE A 295 -26.90 -0.17 -16.31
CA ILE A 295 -26.53 -1.57 -16.08
C ILE A 295 -26.53 -2.36 -17.38
N ASP A 296 -27.56 -2.19 -18.23
CA ASP A 296 -27.69 -2.96 -19.46
C ASP A 296 -26.57 -2.62 -20.44
N TRP A 297 -26.22 -1.34 -20.52
CA TRP A 297 -25.05 -0.87 -21.27
C TRP A 297 -23.74 -1.41 -20.70
N LEU A 298 -23.52 -1.30 -19.38
CA LEU A 298 -22.30 -1.81 -18.73
C LEU A 298 -22.16 -3.33 -18.91
N GLN A 299 -23.28 -4.05 -18.85
CA GLN A 299 -23.35 -5.49 -19.10
C GLN A 299 -22.91 -5.80 -20.53
N LYS A 300 -23.55 -5.18 -21.52
CA LYS A 300 -23.32 -5.44 -22.94
C LYS A 300 -21.92 -5.00 -23.41
N GLU A 301 -21.47 -3.82 -23.02
CA GLU A 301 -20.25 -3.21 -23.56
C GLU A 301 -18.97 -3.64 -22.81
N TYR A 302 -19.10 -4.15 -21.58
CA TYR A 302 -17.95 -4.57 -20.77
C TYR A 302 -18.08 -6.01 -20.26
N ILE A 303 -19.11 -6.31 -19.47
CA ILE A 303 -19.17 -7.56 -18.71
C ILE A 303 -19.32 -8.79 -19.62
N ASP A 304 -20.22 -8.74 -20.60
CA ASP A 304 -20.42 -9.81 -21.60
C ASP A 304 -19.19 -10.04 -22.47
N GLN A 305 -18.36 -9.00 -22.63
CA GLN A 305 -17.09 -9.08 -23.35
C GLN A 305 -15.96 -9.63 -22.46
N GLY A 306 -16.22 -9.88 -21.18
CA GLY A 306 -15.28 -10.33 -20.18
C GLY A 306 -14.39 -9.21 -19.62
N ARG A 307 -14.74 -7.93 -19.82
CA ARG A 307 -14.03 -6.78 -19.27
C ARG A 307 -14.61 -6.48 -17.88
N LEU A 308 -13.97 -7.00 -16.83
CA LEU A 308 -14.49 -6.96 -15.46
C LEU A 308 -13.73 -6.00 -14.55
N GLY A 309 -12.90 -5.11 -15.09
CA GLY A 309 -11.99 -4.25 -14.30
C GLY A 309 -10.64 -4.91 -14.06
N ARG A 310 -9.92 -4.48 -13.00
CA ARG A 310 -8.53 -4.90 -12.70
C ARG A 310 -8.34 -6.41 -12.55
N LYS A 311 -9.40 -7.13 -12.16
CA LYS A 311 -9.36 -8.59 -12.03
C LYS A 311 -9.41 -9.34 -13.38
N SER A 312 -9.77 -8.67 -14.47
CA SER A 312 -9.87 -9.26 -15.80
C SER A 312 -8.62 -8.98 -16.63
N GLU A 313 -8.12 -10.00 -17.33
CA GLU A 313 -7.07 -9.89 -18.35
C GLU A 313 -7.50 -9.06 -19.57
N LYS A 314 -8.79 -8.74 -19.70
CA LYS A 314 -9.34 -7.84 -20.72
C LYS A 314 -9.60 -6.42 -20.17
N GLY A 315 -9.24 -6.15 -18.92
CA GLY A 315 -9.43 -4.86 -18.26
C GLY A 315 -10.88 -4.60 -17.88
N GLY A 316 -11.24 -3.33 -17.79
CA GLY A 316 -12.60 -2.84 -17.54
C GLY A 316 -12.81 -1.53 -18.28
N LEU A 317 -13.23 -0.49 -17.55
CA LEU A 317 -13.30 0.89 -18.05
C LEU A 317 -11.94 1.34 -18.56
N TYR A 318 -10.88 0.93 -17.87
CA TYR A 318 -9.52 1.06 -18.34
C TYR A 318 -9.07 -0.20 -19.11
N PRO A 319 -8.12 -0.08 -20.04
CA PRO A 319 -7.48 -1.23 -20.66
C PRO A 319 -6.94 -2.21 -19.61
N PRO A 320 -6.80 -3.51 -19.94
CA PRO A 320 -6.10 -4.42 -19.05
C PRO A 320 -4.73 -3.84 -18.75
N LEU A 321 -4.39 -3.77 -17.47
CA LEU A 321 -3.00 -3.78 -17.07
C LEU A 321 -2.41 -5.00 -17.77
N THR A 322 -1.40 -4.80 -18.62
CA THR A 322 -0.80 -5.85 -19.45
C THR A 322 -0.22 -6.94 -18.55
N ARG A 323 -1.07 -7.89 -18.15
CA ARG A 323 -0.66 -9.14 -17.52
C ARG A 323 -0.07 -9.99 -18.61
N SER A 324 1.25 -10.14 -18.60
CA SER A 324 1.92 -11.16 -19.39
C SER A 324 1.25 -12.52 -19.14
N ALA A 325 0.80 -13.14 -20.22
CA ALA A 325 0.14 -14.43 -20.21
C ALA A 325 1.12 -15.54 -19.80
N THR A 326 1.30 -15.79 -18.49
CA THR A 326 1.72 -17.09 -17.95
C THR A 326 1.23 -17.28 -16.51
N HIS A 327 0.21 -18.10 -16.34
CA HIS A 327 0.12 -19.21 -15.36
C HIS A 327 -1.33 -19.56 -15.01
N LYS A 328 -1.92 -20.43 -15.84
CA LYS A 328 -2.89 -21.42 -15.35
C LYS A 328 -2.13 -22.55 -14.66
N THR A 329 -1.97 -22.45 -13.35
CA THR A 329 -1.92 -23.61 -12.45
C THR A 329 -2.34 -23.16 -11.07
N THR A 330 -3.48 -23.66 -10.62
CA THR A 330 -3.89 -23.63 -9.22
C THR A 330 -2.80 -24.28 -8.36
N PRO A 331 -2.30 -23.66 -7.28
CA PRO A 331 -1.60 -24.39 -6.25
C PRO A 331 -2.57 -24.64 -5.10
N SER A 332 -3.06 -25.87 -5.04
CA SER A 332 -3.27 -26.52 -3.75
C SER A 332 -1.94 -26.54 -2.99
N ASN A 333 -1.97 -26.07 -1.74
CA ASN A 333 -0.93 -26.16 -0.69
C ASN A 333 0.04 -24.95 -0.55
N PRO A 334 0.04 -24.22 0.59
CA PRO A 334 0.80 -22.97 0.78
C PRO A 334 2.26 -23.21 1.21
N GLN A 335 3.07 -23.89 0.39
CA GLN A 335 4.48 -24.14 0.74
C GLN A 335 5.50 -24.21 -0.43
N SER A 336 5.19 -23.81 -1.67
CA SER A 336 6.10 -24.05 -2.82
C SER A 336 6.55 -22.86 -3.69
N ALA A 337 6.68 -21.63 -3.17
CA ALA A 337 7.31 -20.54 -3.94
C ALA A 337 8.02 -19.51 -3.06
N ALA A 338 8.91 -19.94 -2.16
CA ALA A 338 9.78 -18.99 -1.46
C ALA A 338 10.87 -18.50 -2.44
N LYS A 339 10.78 -17.24 -2.89
CA LYS A 339 11.89 -16.51 -3.51
C LYS A 339 12.89 -16.15 -2.42
N ASP A 340 14.18 -16.38 -2.63
CA ASP A 340 15.19 -15.93 -1.67
C ASP A 340 15.66 -14.52 -2.02
N ILE A 341 16.01 -13.74 -1.00
CA ILE A 341 16.47 -12.36 -1.21
C ILE A 341 18.00 -12.36 -1.15
N TYR A 342 18.64 -11.79 -2.15
CA TYR A 342 20.07 -11.55 -2.14
C TYR A 342 20.31 -10.08 -1.83
N VAL A 343 21.14 -9.79 -0.84
CA VAL A 343 21.47 -8.42 -0.40
C VAL A 343 22.98 -8.28 -0.28
N LEU A 344 23.49 -7.11 -0.64
CA LEU A 344 24.89 -6.75 -0.47
C LEU A 344 25.12 -6.11 0.90
N ASP A 345 26.08 -6.63 1.65
CA ASP A 345 26.67 -5.93 2.79
C ASP A 345 27.95 -5.26 2.30
N VAL A 346 27.98 -3.92 2.34
CA VAL A 346 29.13 -3.14 1.85
C VAL A 346 30.38 -3.33 2.73
N GLY A 347 30.22 -3.87 3.94
CA GLY A 347 31.33 -4.19 4.86
C GLY A 347 31.72 -3.05 5.81
N LEU A 348 31.05 -1.90 5.72
CA LEU A 348 31.30 -0.72 6.55
C LEU A 348 30.80 -0.86 8.01
N GLY A 349 29.80 -1.70 8.26
CA GLY A 349 29.25 -1.93 9.60
C GLY A 349 30.06 -2.92 10.46
N SER A 350 31.07 -3.56 9.88
CA SER A 350 31.94 -4.50 10.61
C SER A 350 32.70 -3.76 11.73
N ASN A 351 32.56 -4.23 12.97
CA ASN A 351 33.31 -3.69 14.12
C ASN A 351 34.79 -4.16 14.10
N SER A 352 35.46 -3.96 12.97
CA SER A 352 36.88 -4.23 12.79
C SER A 352 37.69 -3.06 13.34
N ARG A 353 38.67 -3.34 14.21
CA ARG A 353 39.64 -2.33 14.66
C ARG A 353 40.67 -1.98 13.58
N ASP A 354 40.81 -2.83 12.56
CA ASP A 354 41.68 -2.58 11.42
C ASP A 354 40.85 -2.05 10.24
N VAL A 355 40.88 -0.73 10.07
CA VAL A 355 40.15 0.00 9.02
C VAL A 355 40.69 -0.36 7.62
N SER A 356 41.93 -0.84 7.51
CA SER A 356 42.48 -1.27 6.21
C SER A 356 41.78 -2.49 5.62
N GLN A 357 41.08 -3.28 6.45
CA GLN A 357 40.31 -4.46 6.03
C GLN A 357 38.93 -4.13 5.49
N VAL A 358 38.45 -2.88 5.61
CA VAL A 358 37.10 -2.48 5.17
C VAL A 358 36.85 -2.87 3.70
N HIS A 359 37.85 -2.73 2.84
CA HIS A 359 37.80 -3.09 1.42
C HIS A 359 37.78 -4.61 1.12
N HIS A 360 37.78 -5.46 2.14
CA HIS A 360 37.65 -6.91 2.02
C HIS A 360 36.50 -7.47 2.86
N ASN A 361 35.75 -6.60 3.55
CA ASN A 361 34.68 -7.02 4.45
C ASN A 361 33.32 -7.15 3.76
N GLY A 362 33.22 -6.71 2.50
CA GLY A 362 31.99 -6.77 1.72
C GLY A 362 31.54 -8.21 1.44
N LYS A 363 30.22 -8.41 1.36
CA LYS A 363 29.62 -9.74 1.20
C LYS A 363 28.40 -9.68 0.30
N ILE A 364 28.13 -10.81 -0.34
CA ILE A 364 26.83 -11.12 -0.93
C ILE A 364 26.15 -12.09 0.02
N LEU A 365 25.01 -11.68 0.57
CA LEU A 365 24.25 -12.43 1.56
C LEU A 365 22.94 -12.92 0.94
N ARG A 366 22.53 -14.13 1.31
CA ARG A 366 21.23 -14.71 0.99
C ARG A 366 20.38 -14.72 2.25
N TRP A 367 19.25 -14.02 2.21
CA TRP A 367 18.18 -14.13 3.18
C TRP A 367 17.17 -15.16 2.67
N ASN A 368 17.14 -16.30 3.35
CA ASN A 368 16.17 -17.34 3.03
C ASN A 368 14.85 -17.04 3.73
N LEU A 369 13.80 -16.73 2.96
CA LEU A 369 12.50 -16.32 3.51
C LEU A 369 11.84 -17.41 4.37
N ALA A 370 12.02 -18.68 3.99
CA ALA A 370 11.41 -19.81 4.69
C ALA A 370 12.04 -20.07 6.07
N THR A 371 13.35 -19.98 6.17
CA THR A 371 14.10 -20.25 7.42
C THR A 371 14.41 -18.99 8.22
N GLN A 372 14.18 -17.81 7.63
CA GLN A 372 14.56 -16.51 8.18
C GLN A 372 16.04 -16.47 8.59
N ARG A 373 16.90 -17.04 7.75
CA ARG A 373 18.35 -17.06 7.98
C ARG A 373 19.07 -16.23 6.92
N LEU A 374 19.96 -15.37 7.40
CA LEU A 374 20.90 -14.63 6.58
C LEU A 374 22.22 -15.39 6.53
N THR A 375 22.64 -15.83 5.34
CA THR A 375 23.87 -16.59 5.15
C THR A 375 24.75 -15.97 4.07
N PRO A 376 26.07 -15.89 4.26
CA PRO A 376 26.97 -15.42 3.21
C PRO A 376 27.04 -16.42 2.06
N VAL A 377 26.86 -15.93 0.83
CA VAL A 377 27.10 -16.67 -0.42
C VAL A 377 28.52 -16.40 -0.89
N MET A 378 28.94 -15.14 -0.85
CA MET A 378 30.31 -14.71 -1.14
C MET A 378 30.77 -13.69 -0.12
N VAL A 379 32.06 -13.72 0.18
CA VAL A 379 32.75 -12.81 1.11
C VAL A 379 33.96 -12.19 0.42
N GLY A 380 34.63 -11.22 1.04
CA GLY A 380 35.85 -10.65 0.46
C GLY A 380 35.61 -9.60 -0.63
N GLN A 381 34.38 -9.09 -0.75
CA GLN A 381 34.02 -8.14 -1.80
C GLN A 381 34.55 -6.74 -1.47
N ASN A 382 34.98 -6.02 -2.50
CA ASN A 382 35.53 -4.67 -2.37
C ASN A 382 34.41 -3.63 -2.49
N LEU A 383 33.77 -3.35 -1.35
CA LEU A 383 32.69 -2.38 -1.21
C LEU A 383 31.59 -2.59 -2.29
N PRO A 384 30.87 -3.73 -2.25
CA PRO A 384 29.83 -4.03 -3.22
C PRO A 384 28.66 -3.05 -3.10
N ASP A 385 28.06 -2.65 -4.22
CA ASP A 385 26.99 -1.66 -4.25
C ASP A 385 25.74 -2.12 -5.00
N GLY A 386 25.81 -2.35 -6.32
CA GLY A 386 24.68 -2.84 -7.11
C GLY A 386 24.69 -4.36 -7.27
N ILE A 387 23.51 -5.00 -7.25
CA ILE A 387 23.33 -6.43 -7.58
C ILE A 387 22.06 -6.63 -8.41
N ASP A 388 22.11 -7.54 -9.38
CA ASP A 388 20.92 -8.05 -10.04
C ASP A 388 21.12 -9.50 -10.51
N VAL A 389 20.04 -10.17 -10.93
CA VAL A 389 20.07 -11.57 -11.33
C VAL A 389 19.41 -11.79 -12.69
N SER A 390 20.00 -12.67 -13.49
CA SER A 390 19.36 -13.31 -14.64
C SER A 390 18.85 -14.67 -14.19
N LEU A 391 17.53 -14.81 -14.02
CA LEU A 391 16.93 -16.10 -13.69
C LEU A 391 17.00 -17.07 -14.87
N SER A 392 17.01 -16.57 -16.11
CA SER A 392 17.11 -17.41 -17.30
C SER A 392 18.46 -18.13 -17.40
N THR A 393 19.55 -17.46 -16.98
CA THR A 393 20.91 -18.03 -16.99
C THR A 393 21.39 -18.49 -15.61
N GLN A 394 20.57 -18.28 -14.57
CA GLN A 394 20.90 -18.56 -13.17
C GLN A 394 22.19 -17.86 -12.71
N ARG A 395 22.42 -16.63 -13.19
CA ARG A 395 23.60 -15.83 -12.89
C ARG A 395 23.25 -14.57 -12.12
N ILE A 396 24.04 -14.29 -11.10
CA ILE A 396 24.04 -13.01 -10.39
C ILE A 396 25.14 -12.11 -10.96
N PHE A 397 24.89 -10.81 -10.94
CA PHE A 397 25.78 -9.76 -11.39
C PHE A 397 25.90 -8.71 -10.30
N TRP A 398 27.10 -8.20 -10.04
CA TRP A 398 27.27 -7.16 -9.03
C TRP A 398 28.41 -6.21 -9.37
N THR A 399 28.37 -5.03 -8.77
CA THR A 399 29.39 -4.00 -8.88
C THR A 399 30.18 -3.87 -7.59
N ASN A 400 31.47 -3.59 -7.72
CA ASN A 400 32.38 -3.28 -6.63
C ASN A 400 32.93 -1.86 -6.86
N MET A 401 32.74 -0.98 -5.88
CA MET A 401 33.03 0.45 -6.01
C MET A 401 34.50 0.80 -6.20
N GLY A 402 35.42 -0.11 -5.91
CA GLY A 402 36.84 0.24 -5.87
C GLY A 402 37.22 0.93 -4.55
N ARG A 403 38.49 1.32 -4.43
CA ARG A 403 39.04 1.92 -3.19
C ARG A 403 39.17 3.44 -3.30
N SER A 404 39.46 3.94 -4.49
CA SER A 404 39.72 5.36 -4.71
C SER A 404 38.74 5.93 -5.73
N THR A 405 37.97 6.93 -5.30
CA THR A 405 37.03 7.65 -6.15
C THR A 405 37.69 8.39 -7.32
N ALA A 406 39.00 8.64 -7.25
CA ALA A 406 39.78 9.27 -8.32
C ALA A 406 40.38 8.24 -9.31
N ALA A 407 40.56 6.99 -8.89
CA ALA A 407 41.12 5.94 -9.73
C ALA A 407 40.00 5.19 -10.47
N LYS A 408 40.36 4.55 -11.58
CA LYS A 408 39.49 3.60 -12.27
C LYS A 408 39.68 2.20 -11.70
N ASP A 409 39.42 2.00 -10.40
CA ASP A 409 39.66 0.71 -9.72
C ASP A 409 38.37 -0.06 -9.37
N GLY A 410 37.22 0.45 -9.81
CA GLY A 410 35.94 -0.25 -9.78
C GLY A 410 35.89 -1.44 -10.73
N THR A 411 35.02 -2.41 -10.42
CA THR A 411 34.87 -3.64 -11.19
C THR A 411 33.42 -4.13 -11.24
N VAL A 412 33.09 -4.90 -12.27
CA VAL A 412 31.79 -5.58 -12.41
C VAL A 412 32.03 -7.08 -12.56
N TRP A 413 31.25 -7.87 -11.85
CA TRP A 413 31.44 -9.31 -11.71
C TRP A 413 30.14 -10.08 -11.95
N SER A 414 30.30 -11.37 -12.21
CA SER A 414 29.20 -12.32 -12.34
C SER A 414 29.57 -13.66 -11.73
N ALA A 415 28.59 -14.38 -11.21
CA ALA A 415 28.72 -15.74 -10.70
C ALA A 415 27.42 -16.50 -10.91
N ASN A 416 27.43 -17.81 -10.73
CA ASN A 416 26.20 -18.55 -10.54
C ASN A 416 25.53 -18.11 -9.22
N ILE A 417 24.21 -18.30 -9.11
CA ILE A 417 23.41 -17.96 -7.93
C ILE A 417 23.95 -18.59 -6.62
N ASP A 418 24.61 -19.74 -6.70
CA ASP A 418 25.23 -20.42 -5.56
C ASP A 418 26.64 -19.89 -5.19
N GLY A 419 27.15 -18.89 -5.93
CA GLY A 419 28.47 -18.30 -5.75
C GLY A 419 29.61 -18.99 -6.51
N SER A 420 29.32 -20.03 -7.29
CA SER A 420 30.30 -20.71 -8.13
C SER A 420 30.53 -20.00 -9.48
N TYR A 421 31.56 -20.37 -10.23
CA TYR A 421 31.88 -19.83 -11.57
C TYR A 421 31.91 -18.30 -11.66
N ILE A 422 32.71 -17.70 -10.76
CA ILE A 422 32.95 -16.27 -10.71
C ILE A 422 33.74 -15.82 -11.95
N SER A 423 33.26 -14.77 -12.61
CA SER A 423 33.88 -14.14 -13.78
C SER A 423 33.89 -12.62 -13.60
N CYS A 424 34.99 -11.98 -13.99
CA CYS A 424 35.09 -10.52 -14.04
C CYS A 424 34.60 -10.04 -15.41
N LEU A 425 33.53 -9.25 -15.43
CA LEU A 425 32.96 -8.70 -16.66
C LEU A 425 33.66 -7.40 -17.07
N VAL A 426 33.91 -6.53 -16.08
CA VAL A 426 34.60 -5.26 -16.28
C VAL A 426 35.76 -5.20 -15.28
N PRO A 427 37.01 -5.37 -15.74
CA PRO A 427 38.19 -5.33 -14.88
C PRO A 427 38.58 -3.89 -14.52
N GLN A 428 39.50 -3.78 -13.56
CA GLN A 428 40.09 -2.50 -13.17
C GLN A 428 40.73 -1.80 -14.38
N GLY A 429 40.69 -0.48 -14.36
CA GLY A 429 41.18 0.42 -15.40
C GLY A 429 40.08 0.99 -16.30
N GLN A 430 38.85 0.47 -16.22
CA GLN A 430 37.76 0.86 -17.11
C GLN A 430 36.75 1.82 -16.48
N VAL A 431 36.36 1.60 -15.22
CA VAL A 431 35.33 2.37 -14.51
C VAL A 431 35.83 2.83 -13.14
N HIS A 432 35.31 3.95 -12.64
CA HIS A 432 35.68 4.54 -11.36
C HIS A 432 34.96 3.85 -10.21
N THR A 433 33.67 4.16 -10.03
CA THR A 433 32.85 3.73 -8.90
C THR A 433 31.53 3.21 -9.45
N PRO A 434 31.50 1.97 -9.96
CA PRO A 434 30.27 1.39 -10.49
C PRO A 434 29.24 1.22 -9.35
N LYS A 435 27.99 1.56 -9.64
CA LYS A 435 26.85 1.64 -8.72
C LYS A 435 25.78 0.63 -9.08
N GLN A 436 24.49 0.98 -8.99
CA GLN A 436 23.40 0.08 -9.29
C GLN A 436 23.60 -0.58 -10.67
N ILE A 437 23.22 -1.84 -10.77
CA ILE A 437 23.28 -2.66 -11.98
C ILE A 437 21.91 -3.26 -12.25
N ALA A 438 21.54 -3.36 -13.52
CA ALA A 438 20.32 -3.99 -13.99
C ALA A 438 20.68 -5.05 -15.03
N ALA A 439 20.17 -6.27 -14.87
CA ALA A 439 20.35 -7.37 -15.82
C ALA A 439 19.17 -7.45 -16.78
N LEU A 440 19.44 -7.46 -18.08
CA LEU A 440 18.45 -7.59 -19.13
C LEU A 440 18.61 -8.94 -19.85
N ASP A 441 17.76 -9.89 -19.47
CA ASP A 441 17.76 -11.25 -20.03
C ASP A 441 17.59 -11.27 -21.55
N ALA A 442 16.65 -10.48 -22.08
CA ALA A 442 16.31 -10.47 -23.50
C ALA A 442 17.49 -10.13 -24.42
N ARG A 443 18.48 -9.37 -23.92
CA ARG A 443 19.69 -8.99 -24.67
C ARG A 443 20.97 -9.65 -24.12
N GLN A 444 20.86 -10.40 -23.02
CA GLN A 444 21.99 -10.90 -22.22
C GLN A 444 23.02 -9.81 -21.94
N GLU A 445 22.53 -8.67 -21.46
CA GLU A 445 23.32 -7.48 -21.18
C GLU A 445 23.10 -7.01 -19.75
N VAL A 446 24.13 -6.45 -19.13
CA VAL A 446 24.02 -5.71 -17.88
C VAL A 446 24.24 -4.23 -18.15
N TYR A 447 23.51 -3.40 -17.41
CA TYR A 447 23.56 -1.95 -17.46
C TYR A 447 23.92 -1.43 -16.07
N PHE A 448 24.84 -0.49 -15.95
CA PHE A 448 25.23 0.05 -14.65
C PHE A 448 25.69 1.50 -14.73
N CYS A 449 25.53 2.24 -13.64
CA CYS A 449 26.06 3.60 -13.52
C CYS A 449 27.50 3.59 -13.00
N ASP A 450 28.30 4.56 -13.42
CA ASP A 450 29.60 4.90 -12.82
C ASP A 450 29.53 6.30 -12.23
N ARG A 451 29.66 6.39 -10.90
CA ARG A 451 29.38 7.62 -10.14
C ARG A 451 30.39 8.72 -10.45
N GLU A 452 31.67 8.48 -10.19
CA GLU A 452 32.74 9.44 -10.47
C GLU A 452 33.15 9.44 -11.94
N GLY A 453 32.86 8.38 -12.69
CA GLY A 453 32.96 8.39 -14.16
C GLY A 453 31.87 9.24 -14.84
N THR A 454 30.80 9.59 -14.11
CA THR A 454 29.66 10.40 -14.56
C THR A 454 29.01 9.85 -15.84
N SER A 455 28.79 8.54 -15.85
CA SER A 455 28.39 7.79 -17.03
C SER A 455 27.44 6.62 -16.74
N VAL A 456 26.77 6.14 -17.79
CA VAL A 456 25.97 4.91 -17.83
C VAL A 456 26.62 3.95 -18.82
N HIS A 457 26.78 2.70 -18.42
CA HIS A 457 27.51 1.67 -19.15
C HIS A 457 26.62 0.48 -19.48
N ARG A 458 27.03 -0.30 -20.48
CA ARG A 458 26.44 -1.59 -20.85
C ARG A 458 27.53 -2.57 -21.26
N CYS A 459 27.40 -3.84 -20.90
CA CYS A 459 28.19 -4.92 -21.50
C CYS A 459 27.38 -6.22 -21.55
N LYS A 460 27.84 -7.20 -22.34
CA LYS A 460 27.24 -8.54 -22.39
C LYS A 460 27.51 -9.33 -21.10
N PHE A 461 26.72 -10.37 -20.85
CA PHE A 461 26.90 -11.27 -19.70
C PHE A 461 28.26 -11.97 -19.65
N ASP A 462 29.00 -12.01 -20.77
CA ASP A 462 30.37 -12.52 -20.85
C ASP A 462 31.45 -11.42 -20.74
N GLY A 463 31.05 -10.16 -20.58
CA GLY A 463 31.93 -8.99 -20.46
C GLY A 463 32.32 -8.35 -21.80
N SER A 464 31.91 -8.94 -22.94
CA SER A 464 32.14 -8.34 -24.25
C SER A 464 31.27 -7.10 -24.50
N ASN A 465 31.63 -6.31 -25.51
CA ASN A 465 30.89 -5.12 -25.95
C ASN A 465 30.58 -4.14 -24.81
N HIS A 466 31.62 -3.77 -24.06
CA HIS A 466 31.51 -2.75 -23.02
C HIS A 466 31.43 -1.34 -23.65
N ASP A 467 30.21 -0.81 -23.68
CA ASP A 467 29.87 0.49 -24.25
C ASP A 467 29.53 1.51 -23.14
N ILE A 468 29.83 2.78 -23.40
CA ILE A 468 29.30 3.91 -22.63
C ILE A 468 28.06 4.41 -23.37
N LEU A 469 26.90 4.42 -22.71
CA LEU A 469 25.62 4.84 -23.29
C LEU A 469 25.28 6.30 -23.03
N MET A 470 25.90 6.88 -22.00
CA MET A 470 25.76 8.29 -21.64
C MET A 470 27.01 8.70 -20.88
N GLN A 471 27.62 9.82 -21.29
CA GLN A 471 28.79 10.40 -20.64
C GLN A 471 28.52 11.89 -20.38
N ARG A 472 28.72 12.35 -19.15
CA ARG A 472 28.82 13.78 -18.84
C ARG A 472 30.27 14.14 -18.58
N HIS A 473 30.74 15.20 -19.22
CA HIS A 473 32.01 15.82 -18.89
C HIS A 473 31.76 16.94 -17.89
N VAL A 474 32.41 16.84 -16.74
CA VAL A 474 32.35 17.86 -15.71
C VAL A 474 33.57 18.76 -15.85
N ASP A 475 33.35 20.07 -15.79
CA ASP A 475 34.46 21.02 -15.76
C ASP A 475 35.31 20.77 -14.50
N LYS A 476 36.62 20.62 -14.69
CA LYS A 476 37.57 20.36 -13.61
C LYS A 476 37.75 21.56 -12.68
N GLU A 477 37.41 22.77 -13.15
CA GLU A 477 37.43 23.98 -12.34
C GLU A 477 36.12 24.20 -11.56
N ALA A 478 35.05 23.46 -11.89
CA ALA A 478 33.78 23.56 -11.18
C ALA A 478 33.91 23.11 -9.71
N SER A 479 33.10 23.71 -8.84
CA SER A 479 33.08 23.34 -7.43
C SER A 479 32.67 21.88 -7.24
N LEU A 480 33.18 21.20 -6.20
CA LEU A 480 32.81 19.80 -5.92
C LEU A 480 31.28 19.59 -5.87
N LEU A 481 30.55 20.56 -5.33
CA LEU A 481 29.08 20.53 -5.27
C LEU A 481 28.43 20.51 -6.67
N GLU A 482 29.01 21.20 -7.64
CA GLU A 482 28.55 21.17 -9.03
C GLU A 482 28.93 19.85 -9.71
N GLN A 483 30.13 19.34 -9.44
CA GLN A 483 30.56 18.04 -9.97
C GLN A 483 29.65 16.91 -9.49
N MET A 484 29.26 16.94 -8.21
CA MET A 484 28.34 16.00 -7.58
C MET A 484 26.96 15.93 -8.27
N ARG A 485 26.53 16.97 -8.99
CA ARG A 485 25.26 16.94 -9.74
C ARG A 485 25.31 15.97 -10.92
N SER A 486 26.49 15.63 -11.44
CA SER A 486 26.64 14.73 -12.59
C SER A 486 26.84 13.27 -12.22
N TRP A 487 26.96 12.98 -10.91
CA TRP A 487 27.23 11.64 -10.39
C TRP A 487 26.05 10.68 -10.59
N CYS A 488 26.23 9.72 -11.49
CA CYS A 488 25.21 8.73 -11.84
C CYS A 488 25.22 7.58 -10.83
N VAL A 489 24.06 7.14 -10.35
CA VAL A 489 23.99 6.14 -9.27
C VAL A 489 23.03 5.00 -9.60
N GLY A 490 21.75 5.30 -9.73
CA GLY A 490 20.71 4.32 -9.99
C GLY A 490 20.49 4.11 -11.49
N ILE A 491 20.12 2.90 -11.88
CA ILE A 491 19.75 2.52 -13.25
C ILE A 491 18.53 1.60 -13.25
N ALA A 492 17.60 1.84 -14.17
CA ALA A 492 16.49 0.94 -14.47
C ALA A 492 16.31 0.83 -15.99
N ILE A 493 15.94 -0.36 -16.47
CA ILE A 493 15.79 -0.65 -17.89
C ILE A 493 14.34 -1.06 -18.16
N ASP A 494 13.65 -0.27 -18.98
CA ASP A 494 12.34 -0.59 -19.49
C ASP A 494 12.49 -1.11 -20.93
N TYR A 495 12.66 -2.42 -21.05
CA TYR A 495 12.92 -3.05 -22.33
C TYR A 495 11.73 -2.95 -23.29
N GLU A 496 10.50 -3.02 -22.78
CA GLU A 496 9.28 -3.01 -23.60
C GLU A 496 9.12 -1.69 -24.34
N ASN A 497 9.50 -0.58 -23.71
CA ASN A 497 9.48 0.77 -24.30
C ASN A 497 10.85 1.22 -24.83
N ALA A 498 11.86 0.33 -24.80
CA ALA A 498 13.24 0.61 -25.19
C ALA A 498 13.84 1.85 -24.50
N LEU A 499 13.53 2.05 -23.21
CA LEU A 499 13.99 3.17 -22.41
C LEU A 499 14.95 2.71 -21.31
N MET A 500 15.88 3.60 -20.96
CA MET A 500 16.68 3.51 -19.74
C MET A 500 16.43 4.74 -18.88
N TYR A 501 16.44 4.54 -17.57
CA TYR A 501 16.29 5.58 -16.55
C TYR A 501 17.52 5.57 -15.66
N TRP A 502 18.00 6.74 -15.27
CA TRP A 502 19.08 6.82 -14.29
C TRP A 502 18.93 8.00 -13.35
N THR A 503 19.47 7.84 -12.14
CA THR A 503 19.52 8.91 -11.15
C THR A 503 20.85 9.63 -11.20
N GLN A 504 20.84 10.92 -10.87
CA GLN A 504 22.01 11.69 -10.49
C GLN A 504 21.81 12.22 -9.07
N LYS A 505 22.60 11.73 -8.12
CA LYS A 505 22.31 11.94 -6.68
C LYS A 505 22.44 13.39 -6.21
N GLY A 506 23.29 14.19 -6.85
CA GLY A 506 23.66 15.50 -6.33
C GLY A 506 24.50 15.43 -5.04
N PRO A 507 24.83 16.59 -4.44
CA PRO A 507 25.50 16.64 -3.14
C PRO A 507 24.69 15.91 -2.08
N SER A 508 25.38 15.27 -1.14
CA SER A 508 24.71 14.55 -0.06
C SER A 508 23.77 15.48 0.71
N LYS A 509 22.50 15.09 0.80
CA LYS A 509 21.45 15.87 1.45
C LYS A 509 21.32 17.31 0.93
N GLY A 510 21.70 17.52 -0.33
CA GLY A 510 21.84 18.84 -0.93
C GLY A 510 20.60 19.33 -1.67
N GLY A 511 19.58 18.48 -1.90
CA GLY A 511 18.37 18.90 -2.63
C GLY A 511 18.61 19.23 -4.08
N ARG A 512 19.63 18.63 -4.72
CA ARG A 512 19.99 18.88 -6.13
C ARG A 512 20.05 17.61 -6.97
N GLY A 513 19.37 16.57 -6.51
CA GLY A 513 19.23 15.30 -7.19
C GLY A 513 18.33 15.41 -8.42
N ARG A 514 18.57 14.53 -9.39
CA ARG A 514 17.84 14.50 -10.66
C ARG A 514 17.61 13.07 -11.12
N ILE A 515 16.60 12.89 -11.97
CA ILE A 515 16.34 11.62 -12.66
C ILE A 515 16.15 11.94 -14.14
N PHE A 516 16.68 11.07 -14.99
CA PHE A 516 16.62 11.21 -16.43
C PHE A 516 16.11 9.94 -17.08
N ARG A 517 15.64 10.06 -18.32
CA ARG A 517 15.39 8.95 -19.23
C ARG A 517 16.00 9.21 -20.60
N ALA A 518 16.29 8.15 -21.34
CA ALA A 518 16.66 8.18 -22.75
C ALA A 518 16.40 6.80 -23.38
N GLY A 519 16.56 6.66 -24.70
CA GLY A 519 16.53 5.36 -25.36
C GLY A 519 17.64 4.42 -24.86
N ILE A 520 17.38 3.12 -24.85
CA ILE A 520 18.36 2.11 -24.45
C ILE A 520 19.54 1.99 -25.44
N ASP A 521 19.31 2.39 -26.69
CA ASP A 521 20.32 2.52 -27.72
C ASP A 521 20.51 4.01 -28.09
N ILE A 522 21.73 4.38 -28.46
CA ILE A 522 22.05 5.76 -28.85
C ILE A 522 21.41 6.06 -30.22
N PRO A 523 20.75 7.21 -30.40
CA PRO A 523 20.19 7.59 -31.69
C PRO A 523 21.23 7.59 -32.83
N PRO A 524 20.86 7.23 -34.07
CA PRO A 524 21.79 7.27 -35.19
C PRO A 524 22.41 8.66 -35.40
N GLY A 525 23.73 8.74 -35.41
CA GLY A 525 24.49 9.99 -35.56
C GLY A 525 24.89 10.67 -34.25
N ASP A 526 24.30 10.25 -33.13
CA ASP A 526 24.66 10.72 -31.81
C ASP A 526 25.78 9.85 -31.19
N THR A 527 26.33 10.32 -30.08
CA THR A 527 27.33 9.65 -29.25
C THR A 527 26.91 9.68 -27.79
N ALA A 528 27.62 8.94 -26.92
CA ALA A 528 27.35 8.95 -25.49
C ALA A 528 27.42 10.37 -24.87
N ASP A 529 28.26 11.23 -25.44
CA ASP A 529 28.52 12.58 -24.94
C ASP A 529 27.45 13.61 -25.32
N ASN A 530 26.74 13.38 -26.42
CA ASN A 530 25.89 14.39 -27.05
C ASN A 530 24.51 13.89 -27.49
N ARG A 531 24.10 12.71 -27.04
CA ARG A 531 22.79 12.13 -27.38
C ARG A 531 21.63 13.08 -27.07
N SER A 532 20.85 13.33 -28.10
CA SER A 532 19.80 14.36 -28.17
C SER A 532 18.49 13.96 -27.51
N ASP A 533 18.32 12.66 -27.24
CA ASP A 533 17.11 12.05 -26.70
C ASP A 533 17.07 11.99 -25.17
N ILE A 534 18.07 12.54 -24.47
CA ILE A 534 18.06 12.63 -23.01
C ILE A 534 16.98 13.61 -22.55
N GLN A 535 16.10 13.11 -21.69
CA GLN A 535 15.03 13.88 -21.08
C GLN A 535 15.23 13.90 -19.56
N MET A 536 15.18 15.08 -18.97
CA MET A 536 15.16 15.23 -17.51
C MET A 536 13.74 15.04 -17.01
N MET A 537 13.55 14.06 -16.13
CA MET A 537 12.24 13.73 -15.56
C MET A 537 11.96 14.58 -14.31
N TRP A 538 12.95 14.70 -13.43
CA TRP A 538 12.82 15.45 -12.20
C TRP A 538 14.13 16.13 -11.84
N GLU A 539 14.01 17.28 -11.17
CA GLU A 539 15.11 18.00 -10.53
C GLU A 539 14.75 18.41 -9.10
N ASP A 540 15.77 18.93 -8.40
CA ASP A 540 15.71 19.32 -6.99
C ASP A 540 15.17 18.21 -6.07
N LEU A 541 15.49 16.95 -6.42
CA LEU A 541 15.25 15.81 -5.55
C LEU A 541 16.24 15.84 -4.37
N PRO A 542 15.84 15.37 -3.17
CA PRO A 542 16.71 15.44 -2.00
C PRO A 542 18.07 14.74 -2.21
N GLU A 543 18.06 13.43 -2.51
CA GLU A 543 19.23 12.64 -2.92
C GLU A 543 18.77 11.26 -3.47
N PRO A 544 18.33 11.16 -4.75
CA PRO A 544 17.85 9.91 -5.33
C PRO A 544 19.01 8.94 -5.58
N ILE A 545 18.82 7.67 -5.23
CA ILE A 545 19.86 6.64 -5.25
C ILE A 545 19.51 5.55 -6.25
N ASP A 546 18.96 4.42 -5.82
CA ASP A 546 18.61 3.32 -6.71
C ASP A 546 17.21 3.54 -7.26
N ILE A 547 16.98 2.98 -8.43
CA ILE A 547 15.74 3.13 -9.16
C ILE A 547 15.33 1.80 -9.79
N GLU A 548 14.03 1.57 -9.89
CA GLU A 548 13.46 0.41 -10.56
C GLU A 548 12.18 0.80 -11.30
N ILE A 549 11.90 0.10 -12.39
CA ILE A 549 10.73 0.35 -13.22
C ILE A 549 9.84 -0.88 -13.21
N ASP A 550 8.56 -0.68 -12.93
CA ASP A 550 7.55 -1.62 -13.36
C ASP A 550 7.09 -1.26 -14.77
N SER A 551 7.65 -1.93 -15.77
CA SER A 551 7.29 -1.73 -17.18
C SER A 551 5.80 -1.93 -17.46
N GLU A 552 5.13 -2.84 -16.75
CA GLU A 552 3.72 -3.16 -17.03
C GLU A 552 2.80 -2.01 -16.62
N THR A 553 3.04 -1.43 -15.44
CA THR A 553 2.27 -0.30 -14.91
C THR A 553 2.86 1.05 -15.30
N GLN A 554 4.01 1.06 -16.00
CA GLN A 554 4.78 2.24 -16.30
C GLN A 554 5.04 3.10 -15.05
N THR A 555 5.36 2.45 -13.92
CA THR A 555 5.61 3.13 -12.64
C THR A 555 7.06 3.01 -12.23
N LEU A 556 7.71 4.15 -12.08
CA LEU A 556 9.10 4.25 -11.65
C LEU A 556 9.16 4.41 -10.13
N TYR A 557 10.00 3.61 -9.47
CA TYR A 557 10.22 3.61 -8.03
C TYR A 557 11.67 3.96 -7.73
N TRP A 558 11.93 4.77 -6.70
CA TRP A 558 13.31 5.08 -6.30
C TRP A 558 13.46 5.29 -4.81
N THR A 559 14.63 4.94 -4.29
CA THR A 559 15.06 5.28 -2.94
C THR A 559 15.69 6.67 -2.90
N ASP A 560 15.48 7.39 -1.80
CA ASP A 560 16.06 8.72 -1.59
C ASP A 560 16.73 8.82 -0.20
N ARG A 561 17.97 9.31 -0.16
CA ARG A 561 18.84 9.44 1.03
C ARG A 561 18.94 10.85 1.61
N GLY A 562 18.14 11.80 1.11
CA GLY A 562 18.20 13.18 1.57
C GLY A 562 17.69 13.35 3.00
N GLU A 563 17.59 14.61 3.44
CA GLU A 563 17.09 14.94 4.78
C GLU A 563 15.57 14.87 4.89
N HIS A 564 15.11 14.58 6.09
CA HIS A 564 13.69 14.69 6.41
C HIS A 564 13.17 16.13 6.17
N PRO A 565 11.92 16.32 5.71
CA PRO A 565 10.90 15.28 5.54
C PRO A 565 10.91 14.57 4.18
N LEU A 566 11.61 15.08 3.17
CA LEU A 566 11.49 14.55 1.81
C LEU A 566 12.48 13.42 1.50
N GLY A 567 13.56 13.27 2.25
CA GLY A 567 14.47 12.14 2.11
C GLY A 567 14.26 11.04 3.14
N CYS A 568 15.12 10.02 3.04
CA CYS A 568 14.97 8.74 3.75
C CYS A 568 13.60 8.10 3.46
N ALA A 569 13.28 8.01 2.17
CA ALA A 569 11.96 7.64 1.65
C ALA A 569 12.06 6.73 0.42
N LEU A 570 10.98 6.01 0.17
CA LEU A 570 10.69 5.31 -1.08
C LEU A 570 9.65 6.11 -1.84
N TYR A 571 9.95 6.47 -3.07
CA TYR A 571 9.08 7.21 -3.95
C TYR A 571 8.56 6.35 -5.10
N CYS A 572 7.42 6.74 -5.67
CA CYS A 572 6.99 6.27 -6.97
C CYS A 572 6.41 7.41 -7.83
N SER A 573 6.38 7.20 -9.15
CA SER A 573 5.67 8.07 -10.08
C SER A 573 5.39 7.34 -11.40
N TYR A 574 4.24 7.63 -12.02
CA TYR A 574 3.87 7.12 -13.34
C TYR A 574 4.68 7.82 -14.44
N VAL A 575 5.16 7.06 -15.43
CA VAL A 575 6.03 7.53 -16.52
C VAL A 575 5.52 7.21 -17.94
N GLY A 576 4.34 6.60 -18.07
CA GLY A 576 3.80 6.08 -19.32
C GLY A 576 3.01 7.07 -20.20
N GLY A 577 3.50 8.29 -20.41
CA GLY A 577 2.82 9.31 -21.24
C GLY A 577 3.76 10.16 -22.11
N GLU A 578 3.23 10.69 -23.23
CA GLU A 578 3.97 11.58 -24.16
C GLU A 578 4.06 13.03 -23.68
N LYS A 579 3.02 13.53 -23.00
CA LYS A 579 3.04 14.81 -22.29
C LYS A 579 3.50 14.58 -20.86
N MET A 580 4.69 15.07 -20.54
CA MET A 580 5.19 15.09 -19.17
C MET A 580 4.44 16.14 -18.34
N ASP A 581 3.25 15.82 -17.87
CA ASP A 581 2.70 16.51 -16.71
C ASP A 581 3.42 15.94 -15.47
N PHE A 582 4.48 16.64 -15.06
CA PHE A 582 5.45 16.28 -14.00
C PHE A 582 4.86 16.16 -12.58
N LEU A 583 3.55 15.95 -12.43
CA LEU A 583 2.85 16.53 -11.28
C LEU A 583 2.70 15.66 -10.03
N GLN A 584 2.99 14.36 -10.00
CA GLN A 584 2.91 13.62 -8.73
C GLN A 584 4.01 12.57 -8.55
N LYS A 585 5.10 12.99 -7.89
CA LYS A 585 5.97 12.08 -7.14
C LYS A 585 5.28 11.75 -5.82
N VAL A 586 4.97 10.49 -5.59
CA VAL A 586 4.26 10.01 -4.41
C VAL A 586 5.28 9.35 -3.48
N ILE A 587 5.21 9.69 -2.19
CA ILE A 587 5.99 8.97 -1.19
C ILE A 587 5.21 7.73 -0.78
N VAL A 588 5.75 6.56 -1.07
CA VAL A 588 5.16 5.26 -0.71
C VAL A 588 5.43 4.96 0.77
N ALA A 589 6.67 5.17 1.22
CA ALA A 589 7.06 4.95 2.61
C ALA A 589 8.20 5.88 3.03
N ARG A 590 8.33 6.15 4.33
CA ARG A 590 9.33 7.06 4.92
C ARG A 590 10.02 6.43 6.12
N HIS A 591 10.99 7.16 6.67
CA HIS A 591 11.73 6.79 7.88
C HIS A 591 12.62 5.56 7.69
N PHE A 592 13.28 5.46 6.54
CA PHE A 592 14.39 4.52 6.35
C PHE A 592 15.70 5.09 6.94
N HIS A 593 16.72 4.26 7.14
CA HIS A 593 18.02 4.68 7.65
C HIS A 593 19.05 4.71 6.51
N GLU A 594 18.97 5.76 5.68
CA GLU A 594 19.75 5.90 4.45
C GLU A 594 19.49 4.77 3.44
N PRO A 595 18.29 4.70 2.85
CA PRO A 595 17.90 3.62 1.94
C PRO A 595 18.71 3.66 0.65
N ILE A 596 19.15 2.49 0.17
CA ILE A 596 19.89 2.34 -1.09
C ILE A 596 19.11 1.37 -1.96
N GLY A 597 19.28 0.06 -1.76
CA GLY A 597 18.70 -0.93 -2.66
C GLY A 597 17.18 -0.97 -2.61
N LEU A 598 16.56 -1.12 -3.78
CA LEU A 598 15.17 -1.59 -3.89
C LEU A 598 15.06 -2.76 -4.87
N LYS A 599 14.09 -3.66 -4.61
CA LYS A 599 13.65 -4.66 -5.60
C LYS A 599 12.14 -4.86 -5.56
N LEU A 600 11.48 -4.79 -6.71
CA LEU A 600 10.04 -5.04 -6.87
C LEU A 600 9.72 -6.54 -6.85
N ASP A 601 8.71 -6.92 -6.08
CA ASP A 601 8.05 -8.22 -6.19
C ASP A 601 6.63 -8.04 -6.68
N LYS A 602 6.51 -7.93 -8.01
CA LYS A 602 5.24 -7.71 -8.72
C LYS A 602 4.17 -8.75 -8.43
N VAL A 603 4.57 -9.96 -8.03
CA VAL A 603 3.63 -11.05 -7.73
C VAL A 603 2.85 -10.79 -6.44
N HIS A 604 3.47 -10.07 -5.51
CA HIS A 604 2.93 -9.83 -4.18
C HIS A 604 2.62 -8.35 -3.91
N ASP A 605 2.76 -7.48 -4.92
CA ASP A 605 2.56 -6.03 -4.82
C ASP A 605 3.36 -5.40 -3.67
N ILE A 606 4.63 -5.78 -3.54
CA ILE A 606 5.55 -5.23 -2.53
C ILE A 606 6.87 -4.78 -3.15
N VAL A 607 7.54 -3.86 -2.46
CA VAL A 607 8.92 -3.45 -2.71
C VAL A 607 9.78 -3.88 -1.54
N TYR A 608 10.88 -4.57 -1.80
CA TYR A 608 11.92 -4.78 -0.81
C TYR A 608 12.87 -3.59 -0.80
N VAL A 609 13.23 -3.08 0.37
CA VAL A 609 14.16 -1.95 0.51
C VAL A 609 15.27 -2.32 1.47
N ALA A 610 16.51 -2.06 1.08
CA ALA A 610 17.72 -2.25 1.88
C ALA A 610 18.33 -0.90 2.27
N ASP A 611 18.84 -0.79 3.50
CA ASP A 611 19.44 0.46 3.97
C ASP A 611 20.79 0.29 4.69
N LEU A 612 21.55 1.39 4.76
CA LEU A 612 22.85 1.38 5.43
C LEU A 612 22.76 1.23 6.95
N GLY A 613 21.56 1.41 7.52
CA GLY A 613 21.26 1.12 8.92
C GLY A 613 21.23 -0.37 9.29
N GLY A 614 21.41 -1.25 8.30
CA GLY A 614 21.49 -2.69 8.50
C GLY A 614 20.12 -3.36 8.51
N SER A 615 19.13 -2.75 7.88
CA SER A 615 17.78 -3.26 7.80
C SER A 615 17.36 -3.65 6.38
N LEU A 616 16.52 -4.70 6.29
CA LEU A 616 15.71 -4.99 5.11
C LEU A 616 14.25 -4.77 5.46
N TYR A 617 13.52 -4.16 4.54
CA TYR A 617 12.10 -3.88 4.68
C TYR A 617 11.30 -4.50 3.54
N THR A 618 10.03 -4.79 3.81
CA THR A 618 8.98 -4.87 2.79
C THR A 618 8.10 -3.64 2.89
N VAL A 619 7.73 -3.09 1.75
CA VAL A 619 6.78 -1.99 1.63
C VAL A 619 5.65 -2.45 0.72
N SER A 620 4.42 -2.44 1.24
CA SER A 620 3.22 -2.69 0.43
C SER A 620 3.00 -1.55 -0.56
N LEU A 621 2.78 -1.88 -1.83
CA LEU A 621 2.49 -0.90 -2.89
C LEU A 621 1.07 -0.35 -2.82
N ASP A 622 0.15 -1.04 -2.14
CA ASP A 622 -1.26 -0.64 -2.02
C ASP A 622 -1.46 0.44 -0.96
N ASP A 623 -0.93 0.21 0.25
CA ASP A 623 -1.17 1.05 1.43
C ASP A 623 0.10 1.68 2.04
N GLY A 624 1.27 1.43 1.44
CA GLY A 624 2.54 1.95 1.94
C GLY A 624 3.02 1.31 3.25
N LEU A 625 2.38 0.22 3.70
CA LEU A 625 2.75 -0.44 4.95
C LEU A 625 4.19 -0.96 4.88
N LYS A 626 5.05 -0.36 5.71
CA LYS A 626 6.46 -0.73 5.85
C LYS A 626 6.67 -1.68 7.02
N VAL A 627 7.24 -2.85 6.76
CA VAL A 627 7.59 -3.87 7.76
C VAL A 627 9.09 -4.14 7.70
N GLU A 628 9.77 -4.11 8.85
CA GLU A 628 11.18 -4.50 8.96
C GLU A 628 11.29 -6.02 9.02
N LEU A 629 11.95 -6.63 8.03
CA LEU A 629 12.18 -8.07 7.97
C LEU A 629 13.37 -8.49 8.83
N ILE A 630 14.46 -7.73 8.73
CA ILE A 630 15.69 -7.97 9.48
C ILE A 630 16.28 -6.65 9.92
N ARG A 631 16.98 -6.68 11.05
CA ARG A 631 17.90 -5.64 11.48
C ARG A 631 19.11 -6.24 12.15
N ASN A 632 20.29 -5.85 11.73
CA ASN A 632 21.55 -6.25 12.36
C ASN A 632 22.65 -5.18 12.17
N ASN A 633 23.90 -5.56 12.38
CA ASN A 633 25.05 -4.65 12.31
C ASN A 633 25.67 -4.54 10.90
N GLY A 634 24.99 -5.05 9.86
CA GLY A 634 25.42 -4.89 8.47
C GLY A 634 25.17 -3.46 7.97
N CYS A 635 25.70 -3.14 6.79
CA CYS A 635 25.33 -1.93 6.05
C CYS A 635 24.89 -2.36 4.66
N TYR A 636 23.60 -2.30 4.36
CA TYR A 636 23.08 -2.89 3.14
C TYR A 636 22.99 -1.90 1.99
N THR A 637 23.37 -2.38 0.80
CA THR A 637 23.31 -1.64 -0.47
C THR A 637 22.30 -2.33 -1.40
N GLY A 638 22.74 -2.85 -2.54
CA GLY A 638 21.88 -3.46 -3.54
C GLY A 638 21.17 -4.72 -3.04
N ILE A 639 20.00 -4.98 -3.64
CA ILE A 639 19.10 -6.08 -3.31
C ILE A 639 18.50 -6.66 -4.59
N THR A 640 18.33 -7.99 -4.65
CA THR A 640 17.62 -8.67 -5.74
C THR A 640 16.87 -9.91 -5.25
N LEU A 641 15.94 -10.43 -6.05
CA LEU A 641 15.09 -11.58 -5.74
C LEU A 641 15.46 -12.76 -6.62
N VAL A 642 15.62 -13.94 -6.02
CA VAL A 642 16.05 -15.17 -6.68
C VAL A 642 15.01 -16.28 -6.56
#